data_AF-A0A1G9SIM2-F1
#
_entry.id   AF-A0A1G9SIM2-F1
#
_cell.length_a   1.000
_cell.length_b   1.000
_cell.length_c   1.000
_cell.angle_alpha   90.00
_cell.angle_beta   90.00
_cell.angle_gamma   90.00
#
_symmetry.space_group_name_H-M   'P 1'
#
loop_
_entity.id
_entity.type
_entity.pdbx_description
1 polymer ?
#
loop_
_entity_poly.entity_id
_entity_poly.type
_entity_poly.pdbx_seq_one_letter_code
_entity_poly.pdbx_strand_id
1 'polypeptide(L)'
;MNNKNKKWKVAIASALIASSLVITAPIVNAASPFKDLKKGTFSYEEIVNLANRGIIGGYADGTYRPAQAVTRGQSAKLLAEILDLDLDNVKDPKFKDVPQTHPYYAHIAALANLKVISGYKNGNFGPNDKLKRNQMAKILSEAFDFNTKTATNLPFKDVNPKDKEAKYIQALLDMKITTGTTSTTFSPNGIVTRGQMATFIYRSDLATKGTYVNAQIKDINKGNLITTKGTYPISDSLKKTLLTEENINVLIGAEIDARLLSGIVSGIDSLVVNASGNSVDNFILDGKNTKISGNITVQGDNVRLKNVEISGDFTVGASIQNSFTAENITVKGNTYLNNSIRSINSTIVFKDSTLLDVFANKKGASLILEDRTKVRNIEISQNTNLFAEDKMKLTNVKVKGSASEVDINAPVTNLEITSSNQIYMAGTGLITNMYVDTASLVNILNTGKINNLFTSRNSWIYLGTNTSILNLDLPLGMSGNEVIYNFYNVLNNIQKINGKKNTDYMKPTTPPTNPTPPPVSKVEASVIIDQINALNRYRSTYISDVRSARAAYNSLAAKEKKAVNNLYVLELAEQTIISNNDQLKEALNNQLDYIVLANDIILTQYAKITSPMEINGNNRTVTLQNQTALTDPTRNSAIVVQANNVKISNLTIDVSLSRNAARLQTQPMYIGLEIDNKSGIVLDNMTFRNGHAGIFVQAKTNDVRVTATNITTNNHSVGGIGINVLNPHNVTLTIKADGNSHTPTTKPAIWAEGGGNINVTDQRYIPSLVGNEIHYYKQ
;
A
#
# COMPACT_ATOMS: atom_id res chain seq x y z
N MET A 1 44.97 16.39 -21.62
CA MET A 1 45.24 15.29 -20.66
C MET A 1 44.89 15.77 -19.25
N ASN A 2 43.64 15.63 -18.84
CA ASN A 2 43.15 15.96 -17.50
C ASN A 2 42.08 14.92 -17.18
N ASN A 3 42.36 14.02 -16.23
CA ASN A 3 41.40 12.99 -15.83
C ASN A 3 41.14 13.10 -14.32
N LYS A 4 40.36 14.12 -13.94
CA LYS A 4 39.62 14.16 -12.68
C LYS A 4 38.23 13.58 -13.00
N ASN A 5 37.73 12.69 -12.14
CA ASN A 5 36.42 12.01 -12.18
C ASN A 5 36.36 10.64 -12.88
N LYS A 6 36.86 9.60 -12.20
CA LYS A 6 36.28 8.26 -12.35
C LYS A 6 35.38 7.98 -11.15
N LYS A 7 34.12 8.42 -11.26
CA LYS A 7 33.02 7.98 -10.40
C LYS A 7 32.70 6.53 -10.78
N TRP A 8 32.65 5.66 -9.79
CA TRP A 8 32.33 4.25 -9.97
C TRP A 8 30.87 4.12 -10.40
N LYS A 9 30.65 3.64 -11.63
CA LYS A 9 29.38 3.07 -12.08
C LYS A 9 29.56 1.55 -12.01
N VAL A 10 29.02 0.92 -10.97
CA VAL A 10 28.83 -0.54 -11.00
C VAL A 10 27.48 -0.77 -11.67
N ALA A 11 27.51 -1.31 -12.89
CA ALA A 11 26.35 -1.84 -13.55
C ALA A 11 26.02 -3.19 -12.90
N ILE A 12 24.90 -3.26 -12.19
CA ILE A 12 24.33 -4.54 -11.76
C ILE A 12 23.38 -4.97 -12.87
N ALA A 13 23.75 -6.05 -13.57
CA ALA A 13 22.86 -6.71 -14.51
C ALA A 13 21.78 -7.44 -13.72
N SER A 14 20.54 -6.96 -13.82
CA SER A 14 19.35 -7.59 -13.24
C SER A 14 18.96 -8.82 -14.08
N ALA A 15 19.32 -10.02 -13.62
CA ALA A 15 18.70 -11.24 -14.08
C ALA A 15 17.44 -11.52 -13.23
N LEU A 16 16.27 -11.36 -13.86
CA LEU A 16 14.97 -11.77 -13.36
C LEU A 16 14.90 -13.31 -13.30
N ILE A 17 14.84 -13.89 -12.10
CA ILE A 17 14.01 -15.09 -11.84
C ILE A 17 13.39 -14.94 -10.44
N ALA A 18 12.07 -14.80 -10.42
CA ALA A 18 11.24 -14.95 -9.24
C ALA A 18 11.14 -16.44 -8.88
N SER A 19 11.76 -16.81 -7.77
CA SER A 19 11.35 -17.96 -6.97
C SER A 19 11.73 -17.67 -5.52
N SER A 20 10.72 -17.39 -4.70
CA SER A 20 10.78 -17.29 -3.26
C SER A 20 11.15 -18.64 -2.64
N LEU A 21 12.44 -18.99 -2.70
CA LEU A 21 13.06 -19.74 -1.63
C LEU A 21 13.70 -18.69 -0.75
N VAL A 22 13.11 -18.46 0.42
CA VAL A 22 13.83 -17.87 1.53
C VAL A 22 14.94 -18.86 1.84
N ILE A 23 16.08 -18.72 1.15
CA ILE A 23 17.33 -19.15 1.75
C ILE A 23 17.49 -18.15 2.87
N THR A 24 16.93 -18.48 4.04
CA THR A 24 17.55 -18.02 5.27
C THR A 24 18.95 -18.60 5.16
N ALA A 25 19.88 -17.84 4.58
CA ALA A 25 21.25 -17.97 5.03
C ALA A 25 21.07 -17.78 6.54
N PRO A 26 21.32 -18.81 7.37
CA PRO A 26 21.32 -18.59 8.79
C PRO A 26 22.19 -17.37 8.98
N ILE A 27 21.71 -16.36 9.69
CA ILE A 27 22.62 -15.36 10.22
C ILE A 27 23.48 -16.21 11.15
N VAL A 28 24.57 -16.75 10.61
CA VAL A 28 25.54 -17.49 11.38
C VAL A 28 26.00 -16.43 12.36
N ASN A 29 25.55 -16.58 13.59
CA ASN A 29 26.04 -15.80 14.70
C ASN A 29 27.48 -16.29 14.89
N ALA A 30 28.35 -15.85 13.98
CA ALA A 30 29.67 -16.42 13.81
C ALA A 30 30.42 -16.15 15.10
N ALA A 31 30.77 -17.24 15.78
CA ALA A 31 31.69 -17.17 16.90
C ALA A 31 32.95 -16.43 16.42
N SER A 32 33.53 -15.60 17.29
CA SER A 32 34.78 -14.92 16.98
C SER A 32 35.81 -15.93 16.43
N PRO A 33 36.47 -15.63 15.29
CA PRO A 33 37.54 -16.49 14.79
C PRO A 33 38.79 -16.46 15.68
N PHE A 34 38.80 -15.62 16.72
CA PHE A 34 39.93 -15.42 17.64
C PHE A 34 39.61 -15.86 19.07
N LYS A 35 40.52 -16.62 19.67
CA LYS A 35 40.40 -17.23 21.01
C LYS A 35 40.41 -16.23 22.16
N ASP A 36 41.04 -15.08 21.97
CA ASP A 36 41.26 -14.05 23.00
C ASP A 36 40.21 -12.93 22.98
N LEU A 37 39.15 -13.08 22.18
CA LEU A 37 38.03 -12.14 22.13
C LEU A 37 36.81 -12.71 22.85
N LYS A 38 36.35 -11.98 23.88
CA LYS A 38 35.12 -12.31 24.62
C LYS A 38 33.99 -11.41 24.16
N LYS A 39 32.83 -12.01 23.84
CA LYS A 39 31.63 -11.25 23.43
C LYS A 39 31.26 -10.20 24.49
N GLY A 40 30.90 -9.01 24.04
CA GLY A 40 30.58 -7.87 24.92
C GLY A 40 31.79 -7.07 25.43
N THR A 41 33.03 -7.46 25.11
CA THR A 41 34.22 -6.63 25.39
C THR A 41 34.42 -5.55 24.34
N PHE A 42 35.15 -4.48 24.73
CA PHE A 42 35.48 -3.38 23.82
C PHE A 42 36.15 -3.88 22.53
N SER A 43 35.70 -3.36 21.39
CA SER A 43 36.12 -3.72 20.02
C SER A 43 35.71 -5.10 19.52
N TYR A 44 34.98 -5.92 20.30
CA TYR A 44 34.63 -7.29 19.88
C TYR A 44 33.89 -7.32 18.54
N GLU A 45 32.80 -6.56 18.42
CA GLU A 45 31.94 -6.58 17.23
C GLU A 45 32.68 -6.03 16.00
N GLU A 46 33.46 -4.96 16.18
CA GLU A 46 34.23 -4.35 15.10
C GLU A 46 35.34 -5.28 14.58
N ILE A 47 36.03 -5.99 15.49
CA ILE A 47 37.08 -6.95 15.11
C ILE A 47 36.46 -8.16 14.39
N VAL A 48 35.38 -8.73 14.93
CA VAL A 48 34.72 -9.88 14.28
C VAL A 48 34.19 -9.51 12.90
N ASN A 49 33.59 -8.33 12.74
CA ASN A 49 33.08 -7.87 11.45
C ASN A 49 34.19 -7.76 10.40
N LEU A 50 35.28 -7.06 10.73
CA LEU A 50 36.40 -6.86 9.82
C LEU A 50 37.10 -8.19 9.49
N ALA A 51 37.16 -9.13 10.43
CA ALA A 51 37.76 -10.44 10.21
C ALA A 51 36.91 -11.32 9.28
N ASN A 52 35.59 -11.32 9.45
CA ASN A 52 34.67 -12.04 8.56
C ASN A 52 34.69 -11.50 7.13
N ARG A 53 35.05 -10.23 6.95
CA ARG A 53 35.26 -9.59 5.64
C ARG A 53 36.65 -9.84 5.06
N GLY A 54 37.51 -10.58 5.76
CA GLY A 54 38.90 -10.84 5.34
C GLY A 54 39.85 -9.65 5.47
N ILE A 55 39.41 -8.54 6.07
CA ILE A 55 40.16 -7.27 6.13
C ILE A 55 41.22 -7.31 7.22
N ILE A 56 40.93 -8.00 8.33
CA ILE A 56 41.90 -8.20 9.43
C ILE A 56 42.12 -9.67 9.71
N GLY A 57 43.37 -9.98 10.05
CA GLY A 57 43.80 -11.30 10.49
C GLY A 57 44.35 -11.29 11.91
N GLY A 58 44.34 -12.47 12.51
CA GLY A 58 44.98 -12.77 13.79
C GLY A 58 46.40 -13.32 13.62
N TYR A 59 46.95 -13.81 14.71
CA TYR A 59 48.21 -14.52 14.76
C TYR A 59 47.98 -16.02 14.52
N ALA A 60 49.06 -16.73 14.16
CA ALA A 60 49.02 -18.18 13.87
C ALA A 60 48.52 -19.03 15.07
N ASP A 61 48.62 -18.50 16.30
CA ASP A 61 48.11 -19.14 17.52
C ASP A 61 46.58 -19.06 17.68
N GLY A 62 45.90 -18.32 16.78
CA GLY A 62 44.46 -18.09 16.80
C GLY A 62 44.04 -16.91 17.68
N THR A 63 44.95 -15.99 18.04
CA THR A 63 44.64 -14.76 18.81
C THR A 63 44.62 -13.51 17.94
N TYR A 64 43.91 -12.45 18.34
CA TYR A 64 43.92 -11.14 17.69
C TYR A 64 44.82 -10.11 18.40
N ARG A 65 44.96 -10.23 19.72
CA ARG A 65 45.71 -9.36 20.63
C ARG A 65 45.24 -7.89 20.62
N PRO A 66 43.98 -7.60 21.00
CA PRO A 66 43.38 -6.26 20.88
C PRO A 66 44.09 -5.18 21.70
N ALA A 67 44.75 -5.54 22.81
CA ALA A 67 45.49 -4.60 23.66
C ALA A 67 46.89 -4.26 23.13
N GLN A 68 47.42 -4.99 22.14
CA GLN A 68 48.76 -4.76 21.62
C GLN A 68 48.80 -3.49 20.76
N ALA A 69 49.88 -2.69 20.90
CA ALA A 69 50.09 -1.48 20.10
C ALA A 69 50.25 -1.80 18.60
N VAL A 70 49.48 -1.10 17.76
CA VAL A 70 49.55 -1.23 16.29
C VAL A 70 50.73 -0.43 15.74
N THR A 71 51.40 -0.97 14.73
CA THR A 71 52.48 -0.28 14.02
C THR A 71 51.94 0.52 12.83
N ARG A 72 52.68 1.53 12.37
CA ARG A 72 52.32 2.33 11.18
C ARG A 72 52.15 1.45 9.93
N GLY A 73 53.00 0.44 9.74
CA GLY A 73 52.90 -0.50 8.63
C GLY A 73 51.66 -1.39 8.70
N GLN A 74 51.33 -1.90 9.90
CA GLN A 74 50.08 -2.65 10.10
C GLN A 74 48.85 -1.77 9.86
N SER A 75 48.85 -0.53 10.33
CA SER A 75 47.76 0.42 10.06
C SER A 75 47.64 0.75 8.58
N ALA A 76 48.75 0.90 7.85
CA ALA A 76 48.74 1.10 6.40
C ALA A 76 48.13 -0.09 5.68
N LYS A 77 48.50 -1.32 6.06
CA LYS A 77 47.86 -2.53 5.54
C LYS A 77 46.34 -2.49 5.76
N LEU A 78 45.88 -2.36 7.00
CA LEU A 78 44.45 -2.33 7.32
C LEU A 78 43.68 -1.27 6.52
N LEU A 79 44.28 -0.08 6.37
CA LEU A 79 43.65 1.04 5.68
C LEU A 79 43.61 0.86 4.16
N ALA A 80 44.61 0.23 3.56
CA ALA A 80 44.58 -0.09 2.14
C ALA A 80 43.56 -1.20 1.82
N GLU A 81 43.43 -2.20 2.70
CA GLU A 81 42.48 -3.32 2.54
C GLU A 81 41.02 -2.85 2.69
N ILE A 82 40.70 -1.99 3.68
CA ILE A 82 39.31 -1.47 3.86
C ILE A 82 38.86 -0.56 2.72
N LEU A 83 39.81 0.13 2.09
CA LEU A 83 39.60 1.01 0.92
C LEU A 83 39.63 0.25 -0.40
N ASP A 84 39.95 -1.05 -0.40
CA ASP A 84 40.04 -1.90 -1.59
C ASP A 84 40.98 -1.31 -2.66
N LEU A 85 42.19 -0.92 -2.23
CA LEU A 85 43.17 -0.29 -3.12
C LEU A 85 43.87 -1.32 -4.02
N ASP A 86 44.17 -0.92 -5.26
CA ASP A 86 45.05 -1.68 -6.15
C ASP A 86 46.47 -1.73 -5.57
N LEU A 87 46.92 -2.94 -5.23
CA LEU A 87 48.24 -3.21 -4.66
C LEU A 87 49.27 -3.68 -5.69
N ASP A 88 48.81 -4.06 -6.89
CA ASP A 88 49.66 -4.62 -7.94
C ASP A 88 50.32 -3.50 -8.77
N ASN A 89 49.64 -2.35 -8.93
CA ASN A 89 50.08 -1.25 -9.79
C ASN A 89 50.50 0.02 -9.02
N VAL A 90 51.32 -0.14 -8.00
CA VAL A 90 51.78 0.97 -7.14
C VAL A 90 53.05 1.66 -7.66
N LYS A 91 53.15 2.98 -7.49
CA LYS A 91 54.39 3.73 -7.80
C LYS A 91 55.26 3.82 -6.55
N ASP A 92 56.56 3.54 -6.70
CA ASP A 92 57.52 3.56 -5.60
C ASP A 92 57.52 4.92 -4.85
N PRO A 93 57.16 4.94 -3.56
CA PRO A 93 57.16 6.15 -2.74
C PRO A 93 58.56 6.60 -2.29
N LYS A 94 59.61 5.82 -2.59
CA LYS A 94 61.03 6.09 -2.29
C LYS A 94 61.36 6.21 -0.79
N PHE A 95 60.66 5.46 0.05
CA PHE A 95 61.00 5.38 1.48
C PHE A 95 62.21 4.45 1.68
N LYS A 96 63.25 4.94 2.35
CA LYS A 96 64.53 4.22 2.49
C LYS A 96 64.42 2.93 3.32
N ASP A 97 63.46 2.87 4.22
CA ASP A 97 63.23 1.77 5.17
C ASP A 97 62.06 0.85 4.77
N VAL A 98 61.53 1.00 3.56
CA VAL A 98 60.48 0.14 3.00
C VAL A 98 60.92 -0.37 1.63
N PRO A 99 61.86 -1.33 1.55
CA PRO A 99 62.24 -1.94 0.28
C PRO A 99 61.04 -2.68 -0.36
N GLN A 100 61.09 -2.94 -1.66
CA GLN A 100 60.00 -3.64 -2.38
C GLN A 100 59.67 -5.04 -1.81
N THR A 101 60.65 -5.68 -1.17
CA THR A 101 60.50 -6.96 -0.47
C THR A 101 59.82 -6.85 0.89
N HIS A 102 59.57 -5.63 1.39
CA HIS A 102 58.95 -5.43 2.70
C HIS A 102 57.48 -5.88 2.69
N PRO A 103 56.99 -6.62 3.70
CA PRO A 103 55.61 -7.17 3.71
C PRO A 103 54.47 -6.15 3.61
N TYR A 104 54.75 -4.88 3.89
CA TYR A 104 53.79 -3.77 3.79
C TYR A 104 54.10 -2.79 2.65
N TYR A 105 55.05 -3.11 1.76
CA TYR A 105 55.49 -2.19 0.70
C TYR A 105 54.32 -1.74 -0.17
N ALA A 106 53.55 -2.67 -0.72
CA ALA A 106 52.45 -2.36 -1.63
C ALA A 106 51.37 -1.50 -0.97
N HIS A 107 50.94 -1.84 0.26
CA HIS A 107 49.95 -1.05 1.01
C HIS A 107 50.44 0.37 1.31
N ILE A 108 51.71 0.51 1.72
CA ILE A 108 52.31 1.83 2.00
C ILE A 108 52.43 2.64 0.72
N ALA A 109 52.86 2.02 -0.38
CA ALA A 109 53.00 2.67 -1.67
C ALA A 109 51.66 3.18 -2.20
N ALA A 110 50.61 2.34 -2.19
CA ALA A 110 49.26 2.72 -2.62
C ALA A 110 48.73 3.95 -1.86
N LEU A 111 48.81 3.93 -0.53
CA LEU A 111 48.35 5.04 0.31
C LEU A 111 49.20 6.31 0.14
N ALA A 112 50.51 6.16 -0.10
CA ALA A 112 51.40 7.29 -0.38
C ALA A 112 51.10 7.89 -1.76
N ASN A 113 50.78 7.08 -2.78
CA ASN A 113 50.36 7.54 -4.10
C ASN A 113 49.06 8.36 -4.04
N LEU A 114 48.15 8.02 -3.12
CA LEU A 114 46.93 8.78 -2.83
C LEU A 114 47.15 9.98 -1.90
N LYS A 115 48.39 10.20 -1.41
CA LYS A 115 48.76 11.26 -0.46
C LYS A 115 48.05 11.17 0.90
N VAL A 116 47.51 10.01 1.25
CA VAL A 116 46.88 9.74 2.56
C VAL A 116 47.94 9.65 3.66
N ILE A 117 49.09 9.05 3.36
CA ILE A 117 50.20 8.90 4.29
C ILE A 117 51.46 9.59 3.78
N SER A 118 52.35 9.92 4.71
CA SER A 118 53.67 10.51 4.45
C SER A 118 54.72 9.94 5.40
N GLY A 119 55.98 9.98 4.96
CA GLY A 119 57.16 9.62 5.75
C GLY A 119 57.72 10.78 6.56
N TYR A 120 58.75 10.48 7.35
CA TYR A 120 59.53 11.45 8.10
C TYR A 120 60.48 12.24 7.19
N LYS A 121 60.96 13.39 7.68
CA LYS A 121 61.87 14.29 6.94
C LYS A 121 63.20 13.63 6.54
N ASN A 122 63.61 12.55 7.20
CA ASN A 122 64.84 11.81 6.90
C ASN A 122 64.71 10.85 5.70
N GLY A 123 63.50 10.71 5.12
CA GLY A 123 63.21 9.81 4.01
C GLY A 123 62.70 8.43 4.41
N ASN A 124 62.47 8.18 5.69
CA ASN A 124 61.92 6.92 6.20
C ASN A 124 60.40 7.01 6.40
N PHE A 125 59.68 5.90 6.29
CA PHE A 125 58.28 5.79 6.66
C PHE A 125 58.08 5.41 8.14
N GLY A 126 58.98 4.60 8.70
CA GLY A 126 58.89 4.00 10.03
C GLY A 126 57.80 2.93 10.14
N PRO A 127 57.84 1.83 9.35
CA PRO A 127 56.77 0.84 9.34
C PRO A 127 56.58 0.12 10.68
N ASN A 128 57.63 0.03 11.50
CA ASN A 128 57.60 -0.62 12.81
C ASN A 128 57.26 0.33 13.98
N ASP A 129 57.24 1.64 13.74
CA ASP A 129 56.94 2.61 14.79
C ASP A 129 55.46 2.51 15.19
N LYS A 130 55.18 2.76 16.47
CA LYS A 130 53.82 2.70 16.99
C LYS A 130 53.01 3.91 16.53
N LEU A 131 51.76 3.67 16.13
CA LEU A 131 50.88 4.74 15.65
C LEU A 131 50.33 5.57 16.81
N LYS A 132 50.50 6.90 16.74
CA LYS A 132 49.90 7.85 17.69
C LYS A 132 48.48 8.22 17.31
N ARG A 133 47.65 8.60 18.28
CA ARG A 133 46.23 8.95 18.07
C ARG A 133 46.01 10.17 17.18
N ASN A 134 46.86 11.20 17.26
CA ASN A 134 46.78 12.34 16.34
C ASN A 134 47.13 11.97 14.89
N GLN A 135 48.12 11.10 14.70
CA GLN A 135 48.47 10.55 13.39
C GLN A 135 47.34 9.70 12.83
N MET A 136 46.72 8.85 13.67
CA MET A 136 45.52 8.07 13.32
C MET A 136 44.38 8.98 12.85
N ALA A 137 44.09 10.07 13.59
CA ALA A 137 43.03 11.00 13.20
C ALA A 137 43.27 11.62 11.83
N LYS A 138 44.51 12.02 11.56
CA LYS A 138 44.91 12.55 10.26
C LYS A 138 44.73 11.52 9.14
N ILE A 139 45.33 10.33 9.28
CA ILE A 139 45.30 9.35 8.18
C ILE A 139 43.88 8.87 7.87
N LEU A 140 43.00 8.75 8.87
CA LEU A 140 41.60 8.37 8.61
C LEU A 140 40.83 9.50 7.94
N SER A 141 41.05 10.75 8.34
CA SER A 141 40.40 11.90 7.70
C SER A 141 40.79 12.04 6.23
N GLU A 142 42.07 11.85 5.91
CA GLU A 142 42.56 11.93 4.53
C GLU A 142 42.11 10.70 3.71
N ALA A 143 42.12 9.51 4.31
CA ALA A 143 41.72 8.26 3.65
C ALA A 143 40.25 8.23 3.24
N PHE A 144 39.39 8.74 4.12
CA PHE A 144 37.93 8.70 3.95
C PHE A 144 37.35 10.07 3.53
N ASP A 145 38.22 11.02 3.17
CA ASP A 145 37.88 12.38 2.70
C ASP A 145 36.90 13.11 3.63
N PHE A 146 37.14 13.05 4.95
CA PHE A 146 36.31 13.75 5.92
C PHE A 146 36.52 15.26 5.85
N ASN A 147 35.42 16.02 5.82
CA ASN A 147 35.47 17.48 5.74
C ASN A 147 36.13 18.07 7.00
N THR A 148 37.40 18.50 6.86
CA THR A 148 38.12 19.14 7.96
C THR A 148 37.84 20.64 7.99
N LYS A 149 37.14 21.10 9.03
CA LYS A 149 36.96 22.53 9.33
C LYS A 149 37.89 22.97 10.46
N THR A 150 38.09 24.27 10.64
CA THR A 150 38.77 24.81 11.81
C THR A 150 38.10 24.27 13.07
N ALA A 151 38.88 23.73 14.01
CA ALA A 151 38.35 23.22 15.27
C ALA A 151 37.83 24.38 16.11
N THR A 152 36.53 24.43 16.38
CA THR A 152 35.90 25.48 17.19
C THR A 152 35.32 24.95 18.51
N ASN A 153 34.93 23.67 18.57
CA ASN A 153 34.13 23.10 19.67
C ASN A 153 34.64 21.71 20.10
N LEU A 154 35.94 21.57 20.42
CA LEU A 154 36.47 20.32 20.96
C LEU A 154 36.20 20.23 22.48
N PRO A 155 35.62 19.13 22.99
CA PRO A 155 35.47 18.90 24.43
C PRO A 155 36.79 18.46 25.10
N PHE A 156 37.83 18.18 24.30
CA PHE A 156 39.11 17.63 24.75
C PHE A 156 40.06 18.73 25.22
N LYS A 157 40.32 18.79 26.52
CA LYS A 157 41.16 19.83 27.16
C LYS A 157 42.65 19.72 26.80
N ASP A 158 43.08 18.54 26.38
CA ASP A 158 44.46 18.22 25.99
C ASP A 158 44.70 18.38 24.48
N VAL A 159 43.78 19.01 23.74
CA VAL A 159 43.92 19.36 22.33
C VAL A 159 43.82 20.86 22.20
N ASN A 160 44.89 21.53 21.77
CA ASN A 160 44.83 22.94 21.45
C ASN A 160 44.14 23.10 20.07
N PRO A 161 43.02 23.84 19.94
CA PRO A 161 42.32 24.01 18.66
C PRO A 161 43.17 24.62 17.54
N LYS A 162 44.29 25.29 17.88
CA LYS A 162 45.24 25.86 16.92
C LYS A 162 46.28 24.86 16.39
N ASP A 163 46.36 23.66 16.97
CA ASP A 163 47.28 22.63 16.49
C ASP A 163 46.85 22.13 15.10
N LYS A 164 47.83 21.78 14.25
CA LYS A 164 47.58 21.33 12.87
C LYS A 164 46.69 20.09 12.83
N GLU A 165 46.78 19.25 13.86
CA GLU A 165 46.05 17.99 13.98
C GLU A 165 44.63 18.15 14.56
N ALA A 166 44.32 19.30 15.19
CA ALA A 166 43.03 19.52 15.86
C ALA A 166 41.84 19.44 14.91
N LYS A 167 41.99 19.91 13.66
CA LYS A 167 40.94 19.83 12.63
C LYS A 167 40.56 18.39 12.26
N TYR A 168 41.52 17.46 12.29
CA TYR A 168 41.26 16.05 12.02
C TYR A 168 40.57 15.39 13.21
N ILE A 169 40.98 15.75 14.43
CA ILE A 169 40.32 15.27 15.66
C ILE A 169 38.87 15.76 15.70
N GLN A 170 38.60 17.01 15.33
CA GLN A 170 37.25 17.54 15.19
C GLN A 170 36.44 16.76 14.15
N ALA A 171 36.99 16.51 12.96
CA ALA A 171 36.29 15.73 11.93
C ALA A 171 35.90 14.33 12.42
N LEU A 172 36.80 13.62 13.12
CA LEU A 172 36.49 12.31 13.70
C LEU A 172 35.44 12.39 14.81
N LEU A 173 35.43 13.47 15.60
CA LEU A 173 34.43 13.69 16.64
C LEU A 173 33.05 13.94 16.02
N ASP A 174 32.97 14.81 15.00
CA ASP A 174 31.75 15.15 14.28
C ASP A 174 31.14 13.92 13.61
N MET A 175 31.99 13.03 13.08
CA MET A 175 31.60 11.76 12.48
C MET A 175 31.34 10.64 13.51
N LYS A 176 31.45 10.93 14.81
CA LYS A 176 31.30 9.95 15.92
C LYS A 176 32.25 8.75 15.82
N ILE A 177 33.38 8.93 15.14
CA ILE A 177 34.44 7.92 15.02
C ILE A 177 35.20 7.83 16.34
N THR A 178 35.43 8.96 17.01
CA THR A 178 36.10 9.04 18.33
C THR A 178 35.21 9.64 19.41
N THR A 179 35.37 9.17 20.63
CA THR A 179 34.76 9.72 21.86
C THR A 179 35.82 10.26 22.83
N GLY A 180 37.09 10.28 22.44
CA GLY A 180 38.22 10.51 23.35
C GLY A 180 38.60 9.28 24.17
N THR A 181 39.71 9.36 24.90
CA THR A 181 40.06 8.38 25.96
C THR A 181 39.22 8.58 27.21
N THR A 182 38.75 9.82 27.41
CA THR A 182 37.67 10.18 28.34
C THR A 182 36.77 11.20 27.63
N SER A 183 35.65 11.60 28.25
CA SER A 183 34.77 12.65 27.70
C SER A 183 35.45 14.00 27.50
N THR A 184 36.59 14.26 28.17
CA THR A 184 37.32 15.54 28.11
C THR A 184 38.80 15.40 27.76
N THR A 185 39.24 14.21 27.34
CA THR A 185 40.65 13.94 27.00
C THR A 185 40.72 13.10 25.72
N PHE A 186 41.50 13.53 24.74
CA PHE A 186 41.73 12.78 23.50
C PHE A 186 42.98 11.91 23.52
N SER A 187 44.00 12.31 24.27
CA SER A 187 45.36 11.74 24.31
C SER A 187 46.10 11.77 22.96
N PRO A 188 46.41 12.95 22.36
CA PRO A 188 47.00 13.06 21.01
C PRO A 188 48.26 12.21 20.78
N ASN A 189 49.13 12.15 21.78
CA ASN A 189 50.39 11.39 21.74
C ASN A 189 50.26 9.94 22.22
N GLY A 190 49.08 9.52 22.67
CA GLY A 190 48.82 8.16 23.10
C GLY A 190 48.97 7.16 21.96
N ILE A 191 49.44 5.96 22.28
CA ILE A 191 49.62 4.87 21.31
C ILE A 191 48.28 4.17 21.06
N VAL A 192 47.98 3.90 19.79
CA VAL A 192 46.77 3.19 19.36
C VAL A 192 46.97 1.68 19.49
N THR A 193 46.03 0.98 20.12
CA THR A 193 46.02 -0.49 20.16
C THR A 193 45.35 -1.09 18.93
N ARG A 194 45.59 -2.38 18.65
CA ARG A 194 44.95 -3.11 17.55
C ARG A 194 43.42 -3.11 17.63
N GLY A 195 42.86 -3.21 18.83
CA GLY A 195 41.41 -3.12 19.05
C GLY A 195 40.89 -1.71 18.75
N GLN A 196 41.55 -0.68 19.27
CA GLN A 196 41.18 0.71 18.97
C GLN A 196 41.27 1.02 17.47
N MET A 197 42.32 0.58 16.78
CA MET A 197 42.47 0.79 15.33
C MET A 197 41.33 0.12 14.54
N ALA A 198 40.97 -1.13 14.90
CA ALA A 198 39.84 -1.83 14.29
C ALA A 198 38.52 -1.05 14.49
N THR A 199 38.27 -0.56 15.71
CA THR A 199 37.09 0.28 15.99
C THR A 199 37.08 1.56 15.16
N PHE A 200 38.20 2.27 15.05
CA PHE A 200 38.25 3.51 14.27
C PHE A 200 38.06 3.28 12.78
N ILE A 201 38.70 2.26 12.21
CA ILE A 201 38.55 1.89 10.79
C ILE A 201 37.12 1.47 10.51
N TYR A 202 36.55 0.59 11.34
CA TYR A 202 35.17 0.14 11.20
C TYR A 202 34.22 1.34 11.19
N ARG A 203 34.31 2.23 12.18
CA ARG A 203 33.46 3.44 12.24
C ARG A 203 33.67 4.38 11.05
N SER A 204 34.90 4.51 10.56
CA SER A 204 35.21 5.34 9.38
C SER A 204 34.61 4.76 8.09
N ASP A 205 34.68 3.44 7.94
CA ASP A 205 34.04 2.68 6.85
C ASP A 205 32.51 2.83 6.89
N LEU A 206 31.89 2.72 8.07
CA LEU A 206 30.44 2.97 8.24
C LEU A 206 30.06 4.42 7.92
N ALA A 207 30.90 5.38 8.30
CA ALA A 207 30.64 6.80 8.08
C ALA A 207 30.64 7.18 6.58
N THR A 208 31.35 6.43 5.73
CA THR A 208 31.50 6.74 4.30
C THR A 208 30.65 5.90 3.37
N LYS A 209 30.40 4.63 3.69
CA LYS A 209 29.62 3.74 2.82
C LYS A 209 28.11 3.90 2.98
N GLY A 210 27.67 4.52 4.07
CA GLY A 210 26.28 4.55 4.48
C GLY A 210 25.80 3.15 4.85
N THR A 211 25.35 2.93 6.08
CA THR A 211 24.81 1.63 6.46
C THR A 211 23.33 1.56 6.15
N TYR A 212 22.87 0.38 5.73
CA TYR A 212 21.46 0.14 5.47
C TYR A 212 20.79 -0.52 6.66
N VAL A 213 19.65 0.03 7.07
CA VAL A 213 18.73 -0.63 7.98
C VAL A 213 17.52 -1.05 7.17
N ASN A 214 17.48 -2.34 6.83
CA ASN A 214 16.27 -3.01 6.38
C ASN A 214 15.48 -3.43 7.62
N ALA A 215 14.32 -2.84 7.90
CA ALA A 215 13.53 -3.20 9.08
C ALA A 215 12.05 -2.85 8.90
N GLN A 216 11.21 -3.31 9.83
CA GLN A 216 9.83 -2.85 9.93
C GLN A 216 9.75 -1.66 10.88
N ILE A 217 8.99 -0.65 10.51
CA ILE A 217 8.73 0.53 11.33
C ILE A 217 7.76 0.15 12.45
N LYS A 218 8.13 0.46 13.69
CA LYS A 218 7.30 0.26 14.88
C LYS A 218 6.69 1.56 15.37
N ASP A 219 7.48 2.64 15.34
CA ASP A 219 7.07 3.94 15.84
C ASP A 219 7.97 5.06 15.28
N ILE A 220 7.51 6.31 15.30
CA ILE A 220 8.29 7.52 15.03
C ILE A 220 7.96 8.49 16.15
N ASN A 221 8.94 8.80 17.01
CA ASN A 221 8.72 9.73 18.11
C ASN A 221 9.96 10.57 18.41
N LYS A 222 9.75 11.84 18.80
CA LYS A 222 10.82 12.73 19.28
C LYS A 222 12.04 12.82 18.35
N GLY A 223 11.83 12.75 17.03
CA GLY A 223 12.88 12.81 16.01
C GLY A 223 13.67 11.50 15.80
N ASN A 224 13.18 10.37 16.31
CA ASN A 224 13.76 9.06 16.12
C ASN A 224 12.83 8.13 15.34
N LEU A 225 13.41 7.28 14.51
CA LEU A 225 12.77 6.15 13.84
C LEU A 225 12.97 4.90 14.70
N ILE A 226 11.90 4.30 15.16
CA ILE A 226 11.93 3.06 15.95
C ILE A 226 11.53 1.90 15.03
N THR A 227 12.39 0.89 14.95
CA THR A 227 12.21 -0.25 14.04
C THR A 227 12.33 -1.59 14.78
N THR A 228 12.05 -2.69 14.08
CA THR A 228 12.35 -4.05 14.57
C THR A 228 13.83 -4.30 14.83
N LYS A 229 14.75 -3.50 14.27
CA LYS A 229 16.21 -3.65 14.44
C LYS A 229 16.86 -2.60 15.34
N GLY A 230 16.08 -1.72 15.96
CA GLY A 230 16.58 -0.68 16.88
C GLY A 230 16.03 0.71 16.60
N THR A 231 16.59 1.69 17.31
CA THR A 231 16.18 3.10 17.29
C THR A 231 17.26 3.95 16.65
N TYR A 232 16.87 4.79 15.69
CA TYR A 232 17.79 5.59 14.89
C TYR A 232 17.36 7.06 14.86
N PRO A 233 18.26 8.03 15.12
CA PRO A 233 17.95 9.44 14.95
C PRO A 233 17.68 9.77 13.48
N ILE A 234 16.74 10.68 13.22
CA ILE A 234 16.33 11.08 11.87
C ILE A 234 16.95 12.44 11.52
N SER A 235 17.40 12.59 10.27
CA SER A 235 17.88 13.87 9.74
C SER A 235 16.80 14.96 9.73
N ASP A 236 17.22 16.23 9.79
CA ASP A 236 16.32 17.38 9.81
C ASP A 236 15.38 17.46 8.60
N SER A 237 15.81 16.95 7.45
CA SER A 237 14.99 16.92 6.24
C SER A 237 13.85 15.90 6.39
N LEU A 238 14.16 14.65 6.74
CA LEU A 238 13.16 13.59 6.83
C LEU A 238 12.21 13.75 8.02
N LYS A 239 12.69 14.27 9.15
CA LYS A 239 11.86 14.45 10.36
C LYS A 239 10.80 15.55 10.21
N LYS A 240 10.93 16.43 9.21
CA LYS A 240 9.98 17.52 8.92
C LYS A 240 9.01 17.18 7.80
N THR A 241 9.24 16.09 7.09
CA THR A 241 8.61 15.80 5.82
C THR A 241 7.91 14.44 5.85
N LEU A 242 8.63 13.34 5.61
CA LEU A 242 8.05 12.01 5.51
C LEU A 242 8.00 11.25 6.84
N LEU A 243 9.10 11.20 7.59
CA LEU A 243 9.21 10.42 8.83
C LEU A 243 8.73 11.28 10.01
N THR A 244 7.42 11.56 10.03
CA THR A 244 6.74 12.44 11.00
C THR A 244 5.71 11.67 11.82
N GLU A 245 5.33 12.21 12.98
CA GLU A 245 4.26 11.66 13.81
C GLU A 245 2.90 11.71 13.08
N GLU A 246 2.69 12.62 12.12
CA GLU A 246 1.47 12.70 11.30
C GLU A 246 1.30 11.50 10.36
N ASN A 247 2.42 10.99 9.81
CA ASN A 247 2.41 9.84 8.90
C ASN A 247 2.45 8.49 9.64
N ILE A 248 2.38 8.47 10.97
CA ILE A 248 2.66 7.25 11.72
C ILE A 248 1.63 6.13 11.44
N ASN A 249 0.35 6.48 11.33
CA ASN A 249 -0.73 5.50 11.12
C ASN A 249 -0.57 4.70 9.83
N VAL A 250 0.01 5.31 8.79
CA VAL A 250 0.27 4.64 7.50
C VAL A 250 1.66 3.96 7.47
N LEU A 251 2.60 4.40 8.30
CA LEU A 251 3.97 3.87 8.35
C LEU A 251 4.16 2.72 9.35
N ILE A 252 3.31 2.56 10.36
CA ILE A 252 3.39 1.41 11.28
C ILE A 252 3.30 0.09 10.47
N GLY A 253 4.26 -0.80 10.69
CA GLY A 253 4.35 -2.08 9.97
C GLY A 253 4.86 -1.98 8.54
N ALA A 254 5.18 -0.77 8.05
CA ALA A 254 5.85 -0.59 6.78
C ALA A 254 7.29 -1.13 6.84
N GLU A 255 7.77 -1.69 5.74
CA GLU A 255 9.17 -2.09 5.59
C GLU A 255 9.97 -0.92 5.02
N ILE A 256 11.14 -0.65 5.60
CA ILE A 256 12.00 0.45 5.20
C ILE A 256 13.44 -0.03 5.02
N ASP A 257 14.06 0.39 3.92
CA ASP A 257 15.51 0.36 3.71
C ASP A 257 16.04 1.79 3.91
N ALA A 258 16.40 2.09 5.16
CA ALA A 258 16.90 3.40 5.55
C ALA A 258 18.43 3.47 5.38
N ARG A 259 18.91 4.49 4.64
CA ARG A 259 20.34 4.80 4.56
C ARG A 259 20.74 5.67 5.74
N LEU A 260 21.64 5.13 6.56
CA LEU A 260 22.26 5.85 7.66
C LEU A 260 23.56 6.51 7.21
N LEU A 261 23.71 7.80 7.49
CA LEU A 261 25.00 8.49 7.43
C LEU A 261 25.38 8.89 8.84
N SER A 262 26.55 8.44 9.32
CA SER A 262 26.99 8.64 10.71
C SER A 262 25.96 8.19 11.76
N GLY A 263 25.25 7.09 11.46
CA GLY A 263 24.20 6.51 12.31
C GLY A 263 22.85 7.26 12.30
N ILE A 264 22.69 8.28 11.44
CA ILE A 264 21.47 9.09 11.31
C ILE A 264 20.75 8.70 10.02
N VAL A 265 19.44 8.46 10.11
CA VAL A 265 18.58 8.21 8.95
C VAL A 265 18.56 9.45 8.06
N SER A 266 19.24 9.33 6.93
CA SER A 266 19.52 10.44 6.00
C SER A 266 18.87 10.25 4.63
N GLY A 267 18.43 9.04 4.32
CA GLY A 267 17.75 8.72 3.08
C GLY A 267 16.97 7.41 3.19
N ILE A 268 16.14 7.18 2.19
CA ILE A 268 15.29 5.99 2.06
C ILE A 268 15.53 5.44 0.66
N ASP A 269 16.00 4.20 0.58
CA ASP A 269 16.27 3.50 -0.68
C ASP A 269 15.16 2.48 -1.01
N SER A 270 14.30 2.14 -0.04
CA SER A 270 13.05 1.42 -0.28
C SER A 270 12.04 1.72 0.83
N LEU A 271 10.77 1.87 0.48
CA LEU A 271 9.65 1.97 1.42
C LEU A 271 8.48 1.12 0.93
N VAL A 272 8.04 0.16 1.74
CA VAL A 272 6.89 -0.70 1.46
C VAL A 272 5.79 -0.40 2.46
N VAL A 273 4.72 0.24 2.01
CA VAL A 273 3.57 0.61 2.83
C VAL A 273 2.54 -0.52 2.83
N ASN A 274 2.35 -1.14 3.99
CA ASN A 274 1.45 -2.28 4.17
C ASN A 274 0.10 -1.92 4.81
N ALA A 275 -0.03 -0.71 5.34
CA ALA A 275 -1.24 -0.27 6.02
C ALA A 275 -2.39 -0.08 5.02
N SER A 276 -3.59 -0.53 5.39
CA SER A 276 -4.82 -0.32 4.62
C SER A 276 -5.76 0.61 5.39
N GLY A 277 -6.29 1.63 4.71
CA GLY A 277 -7.40 2.45 5.20
C GLY A 277 -8.75 1.77 4.97
N ASN A 278 -9.84 2.49 5.26
CA ASN A 278 -11.20 2.05 4.96
C ASN A 278 -11.86 3.00 3.95
N SER A 279 -13.06 2.66 3.46
CA SER A 279 -13.74 3.43 2.41
C SER A 279 -14.23 4.83 2.83
N VAL A 280 -14.15 5.17 4.12
CA VAL A 280 -14.57 6.45 4.69
C VAL A 280 -13.36 7.30 5.12
N ASP A 281 -12.31 6.64 5.61
CA ASP A 281 -11.08 7.25 6.12
C ASP A 281 -9.86 6.62 5.45
N ASN A 282 -9.38 7.31 4.41
CA ASN A 282 -8.18 6.91 3.68
C ASN A 282 -6.93 7.17 4.53
N PHE A 283 -5.98 6.23 4.52
CA PHE A 283 -4.69 6.47 5.14
C PHE A 283 -3.81 7.35 4.25
N ILE A 284 -3.43 8.52 4.76
CA ILE A 284 -2.67 9.52 4.00
C ILE A 284 -1.19 9.41 4.37
N LEU A 285 -0.35 9.21 3.35
CA LEU A 285 1.10 9.40 3.44
C LEU A 285 1.47 10.68 2.70
N ASP A 286 1.68 11.77 3.44
CA ASP A 286 2.09 13.05 2.87
C ASP A 286 3.61 13.24 3.03
N GLY A 287 4.34 13.19 1.93
CA GLY A 287 5.78 13.40 1.95
C GLY A 287 6.20 14.86 2.03
N LYS A 288 5.30 15.84 1.96
CA LYS A 288 5.61 17.28 2.06
C LYS A 288 6.81 17.70 1.16
N ASN A 289 6.82 17.20 -0.08
CA ASN A 289 7.86 17.37 -1.10
C ASN A 289 9.20 16.65 -0.79
N THR A 290 9.15 15.54 -0.05
CA THR A 290 10.32 14.67 0.17
C THR A 290 10.82 14.08 -1.13
N LYS A 291 12.14 14.00 -1.28
CA LYS A 291 12.79 13.19 -2.32
C LYS A 291 13.24 11.85 -1.75
N ILE A 292 12.77 10.77 -2.34
CA ILE A 292 13.19 9.40 -2.03
C ILE A 292 14.15 8.94 -3.14
N SER A 293 15.33 8.45 -2.75
CA SER A 293 16.36 8.02 -3.71
C SER A 293 16.05 6.69 -4.37
N GLY A 294 15.29 5.83 -3.70
CA GLY A 294 14.91 4.52 -4.25
C GLY A 294 13.42 4.36 -4.44
N ASN A 295 12.91 3.17 -4.12
CA ASN A 295 11.60 2.72 -4.58
C ASN A 295 10.51 2.94 -3.52
N ILE A 296 9.27 3.07 -3.96
CA ILE A 296 8.09 2.99 -3.07
C ILE A 296 7.15 1.91 -3.61
N THR A 297 6.68 1.05 -2.71
CA THR A 297 5.61 0.10 -2.97
C THR A 297 4.46 0.35 -2.01
N VAL A 298 3.23 0.43 -2.51
CA VAL A 298 2.01 0.49 -1.69
C VAL A 298 1.24 -0.80 -1.86
N GLN A 299 0.95 -1.50 -0.77
CA GLN A 299 0.26 -2.80 -0.78
C GLN A 299 -1.12 -2.75 -0.12
N GLY A 300 -1.41 -1.74 0.70
CA GLY A 300 -2.69 -1.62 1.39
C GLY A 300 -3.76 -0.87 0.59
N ASP A 301 -5.01 -1.23 0.85
CA ASP A 301 -6.19 -0.59 0.25
C ASP A 301 -6.45 0.80 0.84
N ASN A 302 -7.07 1.68 0.06
CA ASN A 302 -7.54 3.00 0.51
C ASN A 302 -6.40 3.86 1.09
N VAL A 303 -5.23 3.78 0.46
CA VAL A 303 -4.06 4.61 0.78
C VAL A 303 -3.96 5.76 -0.21
N ARG A 304 -3.67 6.96 0.31
CA ARG A 304 -3.39 8.16 -0.48
C ARG A 304 -1.95 8.62 -0.30
N LEU A 305 -1.15 8.56 -1.35
CA LEU A 305 0.22 9.07 -1.39
C LEU A 305 0.26 10.50 -1.92
N LYS A 306 0.89 11.43 -1.19
CA LYS A 306 0.93 12.86 -1.58
C LYS A 306 2.32 13.47 -1.54
N ASN A 307 2.59 14.39 -2.46
CA ASN A 307 3.74 15.31 -2.40
C ASN A 307 5.10 14.60 -2.27
N VAL A 308 5.41 13.66 -3.17
CA VAL A 308 6.66 12.88 -3.14
C VAL A 308 7.37 12.88 -4.49
N GLU A 309 8.68 13.07 -4.49
CA GLU A 309 9.54 12.82 -5.65
C GLU A 309 10.29 11.49 -5.46
N ILE A 310 9.99 10.51 -6.29
CA ILE A 310 10.54 9.15 -6.27
C ILE A 310 11.59 9.05 -7.38
N SER A 311 12.85 8.85 -7.00
CA SER A 311 13.94 8.72 -7.98
C SER A 311 14.02 7.31 -8.58
N GLY A 312 13.59 6.30 -7.83
CA GLY A 312 13.44 4.92 -8.31
C GLY A 312 12.04 4.63 -8.84
N ASP A 313 11.65 3.37 -8.72
CA ASP A 313 10.38 2.84 -9.21
C ASP A 313 9.25 3.03 -8.19
N PHE A 314 8.04 3.17 -8.71
CA PHE A 314 6.81 3.20 -7.92
C PHE A 314 5.96 1.96 -8.22
N THR A 315 5.49 1.26 -7.20
CA THR A 315 4.68 0.05 -7.37
C THR A 315 3.36 0.15 -6.62
N VAL A 316 2.26 -0.04 -7.34
CA VAL A 316 0.94 -0.35 -6.79
C VAL A 316 0.84 -1.87 -6.71
N GLY A 317 0.87 -2.40 -5.48
CA GLY A 317 1.01 -3.81 -5.19
C GLY A 317 -0.18 -4.67 -5.61
N ALA A 318 0.08 -5.96 -5.79
CA ALA A 318 -0.92 -6.98 -6.11
C ALA A 318 -2.01 -7.11 -5.03
N SER A 319 -1.67 -6.80 -3.78
CA SER A 319 -2.57 -6.91 -2.63
C SER A 319 -3.69 -5.87 -2.61
N ILE A 320 -3.56 -4.78 -3.37
CA ILE A 320 -4.61 -3.76 -3.50
C ILE A 320 -5.79 -4.36 -4.27
N GLN A 321 -6.95 -4.41 -3.62
CA GLN A 321 -8.21 -4.89 -4.18
C GLN A 321 -9.20 -3.75 -4.44
N ASN A 322 -9.10 -2.65 -3.67
CA ASN A 322 -10.01 -1.52 -3.71
C ASN A 322 -9.36 -0.28 -4.36
N SER A 323 -9.37 0.87 -3.67
CA SER A 323 -8.89 2.13 -4.23
C SER A 323 -7.45 2.46 -3.81
N PHE A 324 -6.70 3.09 -4.71
CA PHE A 324 -5.44 3.74 -4.42
C PHE A 324 -5.42 5.11 -5.10
N THR A 325 -4.86 6.12 -4.43
CA THR A 325 -4.71 7.46 -5.01
C THR A 325 -3.32 8.01 -4.78
N ALA A 326 -2.71 8.57 -5.82
CA ALA A 326 -1.50 9.37 -5.73
C ALA A 326 -1.77 10.80 -6.22
N GLU A 327 -1.33 11.80 -5.44
CA GLU A 327 -1.56 13.21 -5.73
C GLU A 327 -0.25 14.00 -5.65
N ASN A 328 0.05 14.78 -6.69
CA ASN A 328 1.25 15.60 -6.76
C ASN A 328 2.54 14.79 -6.50
N ILE A 329 2.68 13.64 -7.18
CA ILE A 329 3.90 12.84 -7.13
C ILE A 329 4.70 12.98 -8.43
N THR A 330 6.02 12.80 -8.32
CA THR A 330 6.91 12.67 -9.48
C THR A 330 7.65 11.35 -9.40
N VAL A 331 7.53 10.49 -10.40
CA VAL A 331 8.25 9.21 -10.50
C VAL A 331 9.25 9.30 -11.64
N LYS A 332 10.54 9.23 -11.32
CA LYS A 332 11.63 9.24 -12.32
C LYS A 332 11.97 7.86 -12.85
N GLY A 333 11.74 6.80 -12.06
CA GLY A 333 11.75 5.42 -12.52
C GLY A 333 10.42 5.03 -13.14
N ASN A 334 10.17 3.73 -13.19
CA ASN A 334 8.96 3.15 -13.76
C ASN A 334 7.86 3.02 -12.71
N THR A 335 6.61 3.10 -13.17
CA THR A 335 5.42 2.83 -12.37
C THR A 335 4.84 1.48 -12.75
N TYR A 336 4.65 0.59 -11.78
CA TYR A 336 4.06 -0.74 -12.00
C TYR A 336 2.72 -0.87 -11.29
N LEU A 337 1.70 -1.33 -12.02
CA LEU A 337 0.42 -1.74 -11.45
C LEU A 337 0.35 -3.26 -11.51
N ASN A 338 0.60 -3.91 -10.38
CA ASN A 338 0.81 -5.36 -10.34
C ASN A 338 -0.50 -6.15 -10.21
N ASN A 339 -0.54 -7.29 -10.89
CA ASN A 339 -1.75 -8.10 -11.01
C ASN A 339 -2.10 -8.77 -9.69
N SER A 340 -3.39 -8.89 -9.41
CA SER A 340 -3.91 -9.66 -8.29
C SER A 340 -4.69 -10.86 -8.82
N ILE A 341 -4.62 -11.99 -8.13
CA ILE A 341 -5.42 -13.19 -8.46
C ILE A 341 -6.92 -12.94 -8.15
N ARG A 342 -7.24 -11.93 -7.33
CA ARG A 342 -8.60 -11.68 -6.78
C ARG A 342 -9.18 -10.29 -7.08
N SER A 343 -8.44 -9.40 -7.74
CA SER A 343 -8.93 -8.04 -7.99
C SER A 343 -9.82 -8.03 -9.23
N ILE A 344 -11.08 -7.68 -9.04
CA ILE A 344 -12.05 -7.60 -10.13
C ILE A 344 -12.46 -6.16 -10.48
N ASN A 345 -12.23 -5.16 -9.61
CA ASN A 345 -12.66 -3.76 -9.85
C ASN A 345 -11.85 -2.67 -9.09
N SER A 346 -10.52 -2.75 -9.01
CA SER A 346 -9.73 -1.73 -8.28
C SER A 346 -9.63 -0.40 -9.02
N THR A 347 -9.77 0.73 -8.31
CA THR A 347 -9.59 2.08 -8.90
C THR A 347 -8.24 2.66 -8.49
N ILE A 348 -7.41 3.02 -9.48
CA ILE A 348 -6.06 3.58 -9.28
C ILE A 348 -6.05 4.98 -9.88
N VAL A 349 -5.92 6.00 -9.04
CA VAL A 349 -5.98 7.40 -9.46
C VAL A 349 -4.61 8.06 -9.34
N PHE A 350 -4.18 8.75 -10.39
CA PHE A 350 -3.05 9.69 -10.35
C PHE A 350 -3.55 11.10 -10.68
N LYS A 351 -3.34 12.02 -9.74
CA LYS A 351 -3.76 13.41 -9.80
C LYS A 351 -2.55 14.33 -9.74
N ASP A 352 -2.49 15.36 -10.60
CA ASP A 352 -1.39 16.33 -10.65
C ASP A 352 0.03 15.70 -10.66
N SER A 353 0.17 14.51 -11.25
CA SER A 353 1.39 13.71 -11.10
C SER A 353 2.23 13.64 -12.38
N THR A 354 3.55 13.43 -12.26
CA THR A 354 4.44 13.21 -13.40
C THR A 354 5.02 11.80 -13.34
N LEU A 355 4.69 10.96 -14.32
CA LEU A 355 5.11 9.56 -14.42
C LEU A 355 5.94 9.36 -15.69
N LEU A 356 7.00 8.56 -15.59
CA LEU A 356 7.78 8.14 -16.77
C LEU A 356 6.98 7.08 -17.55
N ASP A 357 7.22 5.80 -17.29
CA ASP A 357 6.51 4.70 -17.92
C ASP A 357 5.56 4.04 -16.91
N VAL A 358 4.35 3.74 -17.36
CA VAL A 358 3.35 3.02 -16.55
C VAL A 358 3.11 1.65 -17.17
N PHE A 359 3.45 0.60 -16.42
CA PHE A 359 3.17 -0.80 -16.77
C PHE A 359 1.92 -1.27 -16.04
N ALA A 360 0.79 -1.21 -16.73
CA ALA A 360 -0.51 -1.65 -16.26
C ALA A 360 -0.69 -3.16 -16.50
N ASN A 361 -0.40 -3.95 -15.47
CA ASN A 361 -0.56 -5.40 -15.44
C ASN A 361 -1.57 -5.76 -14.35
N LYS A 362 -2.77 -5.16 -14.33
CA LYS A 362 -3.75 -5.44 -13.28
C LYS A 362 -5.15 -5.64 -13.87
N LYS A 363 -5.60 -6.90 -13.89
CA LYS A 363 -6.89 -7.29 -14.48
C LYS A 363 -8.04 -6.63 -13.71
N GLY A 364 -9.04 -6.09 -14.42
CA GLY A 364 -10.22 -5.44 -13.85
C GLY A 364 -9.97 -4.05 -13.26
N ALA A 365 -8.73 -3.55 -13.28
CA ALA A 365 -8.42 -2.26 -12.70
C ALA A 365 -8.82 -1.10 -13.63
N SER A 366 -9.25 0.01 -13.04
CA SER A 366 -9.40 1.29 -13.73
C SER A 366 -8.25 2.22 -13.36
N LEU A 367 -7.38 2.54 -14.33
CA LEU A 367 -6.35 3.56 -14.21
C LEU A 367 -6.95 4.91 -14.63
N ILE A 368 -7.04 5.83 -13.67
CA ILE A 368 -7.60 7.16 -13.86
C ILE A 368 -6.46 8.18 -13.73
N LEU A 369 -6.30 9.00 -14.76
CA LEU A 369 -5.38 10.14 -14.76
C LEU A 369 -6.23 11.41 -14.68
N GLU A 370 -5.87 12.34 -13.79
CA GLU A 370 -6.64 13.56 -13.51
C GLU A 370 -5.76 14.82 -13.53
N ASP A 371 -6.41 15.97 -13.73
CA ASP A 371 -5.82 17.31 -13.74
C ASP A 371 -4.57 17.44 -14.65
N ARG A 372 -3.43 17.86 -14.08
CA ARG A 372 -2.18 18.14 -14.82
C ARG A 372 -1.29 16.92 -14.92
N THR A 373 -1.84 15.72 -14.75
CA THR A 373 -1.07 14.48 -14.78
C THR A 373 -0.42 14.27 -16.14
N LYS A 374 0.86 13.91 -16.14
CA LYS A 374 1.67 13.65 -17.34
C LYS A 374 2.25 12.25 -17.27
N VAL A 375 2.09 11.49 -18.35
CA VAL A 375 2.66 10.16 -18.49
C VAL A 375 3.39 10.09 -19.84
N ARG A 376 4.63 9.59 -19.84
CA ARG A 376 5.40 9.46 -21.10
C ARG A 376 4.89 8.30 -21.94
N ASN A 377 4.82 7.11 -21.34
CA ASN A 377 4.32 5.90 -22.00
C ASN A 377 3.43 5.10 -21.06
N ILE A 378 2.40 4.45 -21.61
CA ILE A 378 1.56 3.48 -20.90
C ILE A 378 1.60 2.15 -21.66
N GLU A 379 1.90 1.07 -20.96
CA GLU A 379 1.84 -0.30 -21.46
C GLU A 379 0.78 -1.10 -20.68
N ILE A 380 -0.26 -1.55 -21.37
CA ILE A 380 -1.35 -2.37 -20.83
C ILE A 380 -1.11 -3.81 -21.27
N SER A 381 -0.90 -4.71 -20.31
CA SER A 381 -0.59 -6.13 -20.55
C SER A 381 -1.66 -7.11 -20.04
N GLN A 382 -2.64 -6.59 -19.30
CA GLN A 382 -3.85 -7.28 -18.81
C GLN A 382 -5.06 -6.37 -19.01
N ASN A 383 -6.27 -6.83 -18.67
CA ASN A 383 -7.52 -6.08 -18.84
C ASN A 383 -7.63 -4.89 -17.87
N THR A 384 -6.79 -3.86 -18.06
CA THR A 384 -6.81 -2.60 -17.31
C THR A 384 -7.47 -1.55 -18.17
N ASN A 385 -8.52 -0.92 -17.66
CA ASN A 385 -9.22 0.18 -18.31
C ASN A 385 -8.48 1.50 -18.06
N LEU A 386 -8.43 2.38 -19.07
CA LEU A 386 -7.69 3.63 -19.05
C LEU A 386 -8.64 4.83 -19.23
N PHE A 387 -8.66 5.70 -18.23
CA PHE A 387 -9.43 6.94 -18.22
C PHE A 387 -8.47 8.12 -18.05
N ALA A 388 -8.66 9.16 -18.86
CA ALA A 388 -8.02 10.45 -18.66
C ALA A 388 -9.01 11.55 -19.00
N GLU A 389 -8.98 12.67 -18.29
CA GLU A 389 -9.78 13.85 -18.65
C GLU A 389 -9.56 14.29 -20.11
N ASP A 390 -10.63 14.79 -20.76
CA ASP A 390 -10.66 15.16 -22.18
C ASP A 390 -9.55 16.13 -22.63
N LYS A 391 -9.00 16.92 -21.70
CA LYS A 391 -7.93 17.89 -21.99
C LYS A 391 -6.54 17.27 -22.00
N MET A 392 -6.38 16.07 -21.46
CA MET A 392 -5.10 15.36 -21.46
C MET A 392 -4.85 14.68 -22.79
N LYS A 393 -3.60 14.75 -23.25
CA LYS A 393 -3.14 14.05 -24.46
C LYS A 393 -2.11 13.02 -24.07
N LEU A 394 -2.46 11.75 -24.23
CA LEU A 394 -1.53 10.64 -24.04
C LEU A 394 -0.69 10.49 -25.30
N THR A 395 0.64 10.40 -25.15
CA THR A 395 1.53 10.36 -26.31
C THR A 395 1.63 8.94 -26.86
N ASN A 396 2.01 7.97 -26.02
CA ASN A 396 2.19 6.59 -26.44
C ASN A 396 1.47 5.62 -25.49
N VAL A 397 0.54 4.85 -26.03
CA VAL A 397 -0.16 3.76 -25.34
C VAL A 397 0.10 2.47 -26.11
N LYS A 398 0.47 1.40 -25.41
CA LYS A 398 0.65 0.06 -25.98
C LYS A 398 -0.30 -0.91 -25.30
N VAL A 399 -0.98 -1.74 -26.07
CA VAL A 399 -1.82 -2.83 -25.58
C VAL A 399 -1.26 -4.15 -26.11
N LYS A 400 -0.78 -5.00 -25.21
CA LYS A 400 -0.04 -6.21 -25.55
C LYS A 400 -0.27 -7.34 -24.56
N GLY A 401 0.52 -8.41 -24.68
CA GLY A 401 0.44 -9.55 -23.77
C GLY A 401 -0.92 -10.24 -23.87
N SER A 402 -1.52 -10.53 -22.72
CA SER A 402 -2.80 -11.26 -22.65
C SER A 402 -4.02 -10.35 -22.48
N ALA A 403 -3.90 -9.05 -22.75
CA ALA A 403 -5.03 -8.12 -22.66
C ALA A 403 -6.14 -8.53 -23.65
N SER A 404 -7.34 -8.75 -23.13
CA SER A 404 -8.54 -9.11 -23.90
C SER A 404 -9.61 -8.03 -23.89
N GLU A 405 -9.51 -7.04 -23.02
CA GLU A 405 -10.45 -5.93 -22.92
C GLU A 405 -9.73 -4.67 -22.45
N VAL A 406 -9.94 -3.55 -23.15
CA VAL A 406 -9.39 -2.24 -22.77
C VAL A 406 -10.36 -1.14 -23.20
N ASP A 407 -10.83 -0.37 -22.23
CA ASP A 407 -11.49 0.91 -22.49
C ASP A 407 -10.47 2.06 -22.53
N ILE A 408 -10.46 2.86 -23.60
CA ILE A 408 -9.61 4.05 -23.76
C ILE A 408 -10.48 5.29 -23.87
N ASN A 409 -10.70 5.95 -22.74
CA ASN A 409 -11.49 7.18 -22.65
C ASN A 409 -10.56 8.40 -22.52
N ALA A 410 -9.64 8.55 -23.48
CA ALA A 410 -8.62 9.60 -23.47
C ALA A 410 -8.11 9.87 -24.90
N PRO A 411 -7.81 11.13 -25.28
CA PRO A 411 -7.09 11.40 -26.53
C PRO A 411 -5.70 10.76 -26.53
N VAL A 412 -5.41 9.93 -27.54
CA VAL A 412 -4.11 9.24 -27.70
C VAL A 412 -3.46 9.63 -29.03
N THR A 413 -2.16 9.95 -28.99
CA THR A 413 -1.39 10.26 -30.20
C THR A 413 -0.98 8.98 -30.92
N ASN A 414 -0.33 8.04 -30.24
CA ASN A 414 0.08 6.76 -30.79
C ASN A 414 -0.45 5.62 -29.91
N LEU A 415 -1.29 4.78 -30.49
CA LEU A 415 -1.81 3.56 -29.89
C LEU A 415 -1.28 2.34 -30.66
N GLU A 416 -0.55 1.45 -30.01
CA GLU A 416 -0.01 0.23 -30.60
C GLU A 416 -0.70 -0.99 -29.99
N ILE A 417 -1.17 -1.93 -30.84
CA ILE A 417 -1.90 -3.12 -30.42
C ILE A 417 -1.20 -4.36 -30.95
N THR A 418 -0.62 -5.14 -30.03
CA THR A 418 0.14 -6.37 -30.28
C THR A 418 -0.27 -7.51 -29.32
N SER A 419 -1.48 -7.44 -28.76
CA SER A 419 -2.01 -8.46 -27.85
C SER A 419 -2.06 -9.83 -28.53
N SER A 420 -1.68 -10.88 -27.80
CA SER A 420 -1.81 -12.26 -28.27
C SER A 420 -3.24 -12.80 -28.12
N ASN A 421 -4.11 -12.13 -27.37
CA ASN A 421 -5.51 -12.51 -27.20
C ASN A 421 -6.43 -11.72 -28.16
N GLN A 422 -7.60 -12.28 -28.46
CA GLN A 422 -8.68 -11.46 -29.01
C GLN A 422 -8.98 -10.33 -28.04
N ILE A 423 -9.05 -9.11 -28.56
CA ILE A 423 -9.23 -7.91 -27.75
C ILE A 423 -10.54 -7.18 -28.11
N TYR A 424 -11.24 -6.72 -27.09
CA TYR A 424 -12.38 -5.82 -27.20
C TYR A 424 -11.95 -4.43 -26.72
N MET A 425 -12.08 -3.46 -27.61
CA MET A 425 -11.77 -2.07 -27.29
C MET A 425 -12.98 -1.17 -27.47
N ALA A 426 -13.20 -0.32 -26.48
CA ALA A 426 -14.18 0.76 -26.52
C ALA A 426 -13.60 2.05 -25.91
N GLY A 427 -14.34 3.14 -25.97
CA GLY A 427 -14.04 4.42 -25.34
C GLY A 427 -14.33 5.64 -26.23
N THR A 428 -14.25 6.83 -25.66
CA THR A 428 -14.58 8.07 -26.39
C THR A 428 -13.36 8.83 -26.92
N GLY A 429 -12.15 8.35 -26.63
CA GLY A 429 -10.91 9.04 -26.93
C GLY A 429 -10.57 9.14 -28.42
N LEU A 430 -10.24 10.35 -28.90
CA LEU A 430 -9.68 10.52 -30.25
C LEU A 430 -8.32 9.82 -30.35
N ILE A 431 -8.17 8.89 -31.28
CA ILE A 431 -6.89 8.23 -31.58
C ILE A 431 -6.28 8.84 -32.83
N THR A 432 -5.07 9.42 -32.72
CA THR A 432 -4.40 10.04 -33.88
C THR A 432 -3.77 8.98 -34.78
N ASN A 433 -2.94 8.09 -34.23
CA ASN A 433 -2.33 6.99 -34.96
C ASN A 433 -2.60 5.70 -34.18
N MET A 434 -3.30 4.75 -34.80
CA MET A 434 -3.51 3.40 -34.28
C MET A 434 -2.72 2.42 -35.15
N TYR A 435 -1.89 1.59 -34.53
CA TYR A 435 -1.13 0.54 -35.18
C TYR A 435 -1.64 -0.80 -34.68
N VAL A 436 -2.17 -1.63 -35.58
CA VAL A 436 -2.61 -2.98 -35.26
C VAL A 436 -1.66 -3.97 -35.91
N ASP A 437 -0.91 -4.72 -35.12
CA ASP A 437 0.01 -5.75 -35.61
C ASP A 437 -0.10 -7.02 -34.74
N THR A 438 -1.22 -7.72 -34.92
CA THR A 438 -1.48 -8.99 -34.25
C THR A 438 -2.39 -9.86 -35.10
N ALA A 439 -2.12 -11.18 -35.09
CA ALA A 439 -2.95 -12.20 -35.71
C ALA A 439 -4.27 -12.46 -34.96
N SER A 440 -4.39 -11.94 -33.73
CA SER A 440 -5.61 -12.05 -32.94
C SER A 440 -6.62 -10.98 -33.34
N LEU A 441 -7.91 -11.31 -33.27
CA LEU A 441 -8.98 -10.39 -33.66
C LEU A 441 -9.03 -9.17 -32.72
N VAL A 442 -9.01 -7.98 -33.29
CA VAL A 442 -9.18 -6.70 -32.61
C VAL A 442 -10.57 -6.15 -32.88
N ASN A 443 -11.45 -6.19 -31.87
CA ASN A 443 -12.79 -5.61 -31.96
C ASN A 443 -12.73 -4.15 -31.50
N ILE A 444 -12.83 -3.21 -32.45
CA ILE A 444 -12.86 -1.77 -32.20
C ILE A 444 -14.32 -1.32 -32.18
N LEU A 445 -15.00 -1.45 -31.04
CA LEU A 445 -16.47 -1.37 -30.98
C LEU A 445 -17.01 0.06 -30.98
N ASN A 446 -16.39 0.95 -30.22
CA ASN A 446 -16.84 2.32 -30.09
C ASN A 446 -15.67 3.17 -29.60
N THR A 447 -14.80 3.64 -30.50
CA THR A 447 -13.64 4.50 -30.15
C THR A 447 -13.83 5.96 -30.56
N GLY A 448 -15.04 6.32 -31.03
CA GLY A 448 -15.34 7.63 -31.62
C GLY A 448 -14.65 7.84 -32.96
N LYS A 449 -13.40 8.33 -32.95
CA LYS A 449 -12.65 8.71 -34.16
C LYS A 449 -11.20 8.25 -34.10
N ILE A 450 -10.76 7.63 -35.20
CA ILE A 450 -9.38 7.26 -35.48
C ILE A 450 -8.90 8.08 -36.68
N ASN A 451 -7.82 8.85 -36.55
CA ASN A 451 -7.31 9.61 -37.69
C ASN A 451 -6.58 8.69 -38.67
N ASN A 452 -5.55 7.97 -38.22
CA ASN A 452 -4.81 7.03 -39.05
C ASN A 452 -4.86 5.63 -38.41
N LEU A 453 -5.41 4.66 -39.14
CA LEU A 453 -5.36 3.24 -38.76
C LEU A 453 -4.35 2.52 -39.65
N PHE A 454 -3.20 2.19 -39.10
CA PHE A 454 -2.14 1.41 -39.74
C PHE A 454 -2.32 -0.07 -39.45
N THR A 455 -2.27 -0.87 -40.50
CA THR A 455 -2.45 -2.32 -40.42
C THR A 455 -1.27 -3.06 -41.04
N SER A 456 -1.02 -4.27 -40.58
CA SER A 456 -0.02 -5.21 -41.07
C SER A 456 -0.69 -6.38 -41.80
N ARG A 457 0.10 -7.24 -42.45
CA ARG A 457 -0.43 -8.47 -43.07
C ARG A 457 -1.04 -9.44 -42.06
N ASN A 458 -0.71 -9.26 -40.78
CA ASN A 458 -1.23 -10.08 -39.71
C ASN A 458 -2.50 -9.49 -39.10
N SER A 459 -2.92 -8.28 -39.42
CA SER A 459 -4.04 -7.62 -38.72
C SER A 459 -5.39 -8.26 -39.02
N TRP A 460 -6.17 -8.52 -37.96
CA TRP A 460 -7.58 -8.92 -38.04
C TRP A 460 -8.43 -7.96 -37.22
N ILE A 461 -9.37 -7.25 -37.84
CA ILE A 461 -10.15 -6.18 -37.20
C ILE A 461 -11.64 -6.37 -37.41
N TYR A 462 -12.42 -6.14 -36.36
CA TYR A 462 -13.86 -5.85 -36.45
C TYR A 462 -14.09 -4.40 -36.06
N LEU A 463 -14.73 -3.60 -36.92
CA LEU A 463 -14.98 -2.19 -36.65
C LEU A 463 -16.44 -1.96 -36.29
N GLY A 464 -16.73 -1.40 -35.12
CA GLY A 464 -18.09 -1.04 -34.74
C GLY A 464 -18.62 0.13 -35.56
N THR A 465 -19.95 0.18 -35.72
CA THR A 465 -20.64 1.16 -36.59
C THR A 465 -20.50 2.61 -36.13
N ASN A 466 -20.11 2.83 -34.87
CA ASN A 466 -19.93 4.16 -34.29
C ASN A 466 -18.48 4.64 -34.31
N THR A 467 -17.55 3.84 -34.87
CA THR A 467 -16.15 4.24 -35.03
C THR A 467 -15.94 4.79 -36.44
N SER A 468 -15.38 6.00 -36.54
CA SER A 468 -14.99 6.64 -37.80
C SER A 468 -13.48 6.61 -38.01
N ILE A 469 -13.04 6.37 -39.25
CA ILE A 469 -11.63 6.34 -39.65
C ILE A 469 -11.38 7.41 -40.72
N LEU A 470 -10.47 8.35 -40.47
CA LEU A 470 -10.09 9.34 -41.48
C LEU A 470 -9.22 8.74 -42.59
N ASN A 471 -8.23 7.93 -42.24
CA ASN A 471 -7.36 7.22 -43.19
C ASN A 471 -7.06 5.80 -42.69
N LEU A 472 -7.48 4.80 -43.48
CA LEU A 472 -7.08 3.41 -43.33
C LEU A 472 -5.85 3.14 -44.21
N ASP A 473 -4.76 2.69 -43.61
CA ASP A 473 -3.52 2.29 -44.28
C ASP A 473 -3.41 0.76 -44.29
N LEU A 474 -3.54 0.19 -45.49
CA LEU A 474 -3.51 -1.24 -45.78
C LEU A 474 -2.14 -1.65 -46.34
N PRO A 475 -1.61 -2.83 -45.98
CA PRO A 475 -0.41 -3.38 -46.58
C PRO A 475 -0.49 -3.48 -48.11
N LEU A 476 0.65 -3.35 -48.77
CA LEU A 476 0.74 -3.46 -50.24
C LEU A 476 0.11 -4.77 -50.75
N GLY A 477 -0.85 -4.61 -51.66
CA GLY A 477 -1.54 -5.72 -52.31
C GLY A 477 -2.67 -6.36 -51.52
N MET A 478 -3.02 -5.85 -50.33
CA MET A 478 -4.18 -6.30 -49.56
C MET A 478 -5.41 -5.42 -49.81
N SER A 479 -6.59 -6.03 -49.80
CA SER A 479 -7.88 -5.34 -49.81
C SER A 479 -8.44 -5.15 -48.39
N GLY A 480 -9.33 -4.16 -48.24
CA GLY A 480 -9.87 -3.82 -46.92
C GLY A 480 -10.61 -4.96 -46.21
N ASN A 481 -11.27 -5.86 -46.95
CA ASN A 481 -11.97 -7.03 -46.41
C ASN A 481 -11.04 -8.18 -45.98
N GLU A 482 -9.75 -8.15 -46.37
CA GLU A 482 -8.75 -9.09 -45.86
C GLU A 482 -8.25 -8.69 -44.46
N VAL A 483 -8.44 -7.43 -44.07
CA VAL A 483 -7.99 -6.88 -42.78
C VAL A 483 -9.17 -6.56 -41.84
N ILE A 484 -10.25 -5.99 -42.37
CA ILE A 484 -11.47 -5.62 -41.63
C ILE A 484 -12.60 -6.57 -42.02
N TYR A 485 -13.02 -7.43 -41.08
CA TYR A 485 -14.00 -8.49 -41.34
C TYR A 485 -15.35 -7.96 -41.85
N ASN A 486 -15.79 -6.82 -41.32
CA ASN A 486 -17.04 -6.18 -41.72
C ASN A 486 -16.83 -4.97 -42.64
N PHE A 487 -15.72 -4.93 -43.39
CA PHE A 487 -15.27 -3.79 -44.21
C PHE A 487 -16.39 -3.13 -45.02
N TYR A 488 -17.14 -3.91 -45.82
CA TYR A 488 -18.19 -3.36 -46.68
C TYR A 488 -19.40 -2.80 -45.92
N ASN A 489 -19.62 -3.24 -44.68
CA ASN A 489 -20.70 -2.73 -43.82
C ASN A 489 -20.30 -1.40 -43.17
N VAL A 490 -19.01 -1.19 -42.95
CA VAL A 490 -18.46 0.01 -42.31
C VAL A 490 -17.73 0.93 -43.29
N LEU A 491 -17.84 0.66 -44.59
CA LEU A 491 -17.10 1.39 -45.62
C LEU A 491 -17.36 2.90 -45.52
N ASN A 492 -18.61 3.30 -45.29
CA ASN A 492 -19.01 4.70 -45.14
C ASN A 492 -18.39 5.40 -43.91
N ASN A 493 -17.90 4.63 -42.93
CA ASN A 493 -17.20 5.16 -41.76
C ASN A 493 -15.72 5.44 -42.06
N ILE A 494 -15.21 4.99 -43.21
CA ILE A 494 -13.83 5.15 -43.64
C ILE A 494 -13.78 6.25 -44.72
N GLN A 495 -13.08 7.35 -44.44
CA GLN A 495 -13.03 8.49 -45.37
C GLN A 495 -11.98 8.30 -46.47
N LYS A 496 -10.80 7.79 -46.12
CA LYS A 496 -9.71 7.50 -47.05
C LYS A 496 -9.13 6.10 -46.85
N ILE A 497 -8.69 5.49 -47.94
CA ILE A 497 -7.96 4.22 -47.95
C ILE A 497 -6.66 4.45 -48.73
N ASN A 498 -5.52 4.19 -48.09
CA ASN A 498 -4.17 4.47 -48.63
C ASN A 498 -4.06 5.89 -49.22
N GLY A 499 -4.59 6.89 -48.50
CA GLY A 499 -4.57 8.30 -48.89
C GLY A 499 -5.59 8.71 -49.97
N LYS A 500 -6.27 7.77 -50.64
CA LYS A 500 -7.29 8.05 -51.67
C LYS A 500 -8.69 8.12 -51.08
N LYS A 501 -9.63 8.82 -51.74
CA LYS A 501 -11.02 8.88 -51.26
C LYS A 501 -11.67 7.51 -51.35
N ASN A 502 -12.45 7.16 -50.35
CA ASN A 502 -13.14 5.88 -50.30
C ASN A 502 -14.17 5.68 -51.45
N THR A 503 -14.73 6.75 -52.01
CA THR A 503 -15.61 6.68 -53.20
C THR A 503 -14.97 5.99 -54.40
N ASP A 504 -13.65 5.87 -54.42
CA ASP A 504 -12.89 5.22 -55.49
C ASP A 504 -12.86 3.68 -55.34
N TYR A 505 -13.36 3.13 -54.23
CA TYR A 505 -13.46 1.69 -53.99
C TYR A 505 -14.83 1.15 -54.44
N MET A 506 -14.83 0.25 -55.43
CA MET A 506 -16.05 -0.43 -55.88
C MET A 506 -16.46 -1.53 -54.89
N LYS A 507 -17.72 -1.47 -54.44
CA LYS A 507 -18.35 -2.59 -53.72
C LYS A 507 -18.62 -3.72 -54.73
N PRO A 508 -18.14 -4.95 -54.51
CA PRO A 508 -18.40 -6.08 -55.41
C PRO A 508 -19.90 -6.32 -55.58
N THR A 509 -20.33 -6.65 -56.80
CA THR A 509 -21.73 -6.94 -57.15
C THR A 509 -22.23 -8.28 -56.59
N THR A 510 -21.31 -9.17 -56.22
CA THR A 510 -21.54 -10.38 -55.44
C THR A 510 -20.78 -10.27 -54.11
N PRO A 511 -21.40 -10.53 -52.95
CA PRO A 511 -20.67 -10.47 -51.68
C PRO A 511 -19.51 -11.47 -51.75
N PRO A 512 -18.25 -11.03 -51.58
CA PRO A 512 -17.15 -11.99 -51.45
C PRO A 512 -17.43 -12.85 -50.21
N THR A 513 -17.11 -14.14 -50.27
CA THR A 513 -17.13 -15.01 -49.09
C THR A 513 -16.19 -14.39 -48.07
N ASN A 514 -16.74 -13.80 -47.00
CA ASN A 514 -15.92 -13.28 -45.91
C ASN A 514 -15.00 -14.40 -45.43
N PRO A 515 -13.68 -14.16 -45.27
CA PRO A 515 -12.80 -15.15 -44.67
C PRO A 515 -13.41 -15.58 -43.33
N THR A 516 -13.54 -16.90 -43.12
CA THR A 516 -13.98 -17.42 -41.83
C THR A 516 -12.97 -16.95 -40.77
N PRO A 517 -13.43 -16.31 -39.68
CA PRO A 517 -12.56 -15.96 -38.57
C PRO A 517 -11.77 -17.19 -38.11
N PRO A 518 -10.60 -17.01 -37.46
CA PRO A 518 -10.05 -18.07 -36.61
C PRO A 518 -11.18 -18.58 -35.71
N PRO A 519 -11.27 -19.88 -35.38
CA PRO A 519 -12.41 -20.42 -34.64
C PRO A 519 -12.63 -19.63 -33.34
N VAL A 520 -13.66 -18.78 -33.32
CA VAL A 520 -14.11 -18.01 -32.15
C VAL A 520 -15.42 -18.62 -31.69
N SER A 521 -15.54 -18.84 -30.37
CA SER A 521 -16.80 -19.12 -29.68
C SER A 521 -17.89 -18.14 -30.17
N LYS A 522 -18.92 -18.67 -30.82
CA LYS A 522 -19.93 -17.89 -31.57
C LYS A 522 -20.99 -17.21 -30.69
N VAL A 523 -20.77 -17.09 -29.39
CA VAL A 523 -21.72 -16.52 -28.44
C VAL A 523 -20.98 -15.47 -27.63
N GLU A 524 -21.05 -14.18 -28.01
CA GLU A 524 -20.78 -13.05 -27.08
C GLU A 524 -20.79 -11.65 -27.75
N ALA A 525 -20.45 -11.49 -29.03
CA ALA A 525 -20.19 -10.16 -29.60
C ALA A 525 -21.40 -9.18 -29.61
N SER A 526 -22.63 -9.64 -29.89
CA SER A 526 -23.81 -8.77 -29.86
C SER A 526 -24.31 -8.48 -28.45
N VAL A 527 -24.08 -9.41 -27.51
CA VAL A 527 -24.50 -9.29 -26.11
C VAL A 527 -23.57 -8.32 -25.38
N ILE A 528 -22.27 -8.34 -25.71
CA ILE A 528 -21.25 -7.43 -25.17
C ILE A 528 -21.47 -5.98 -25.66
N ILE A 529 -21.85 -5.76 -26.92
CA ILE A 529 -22.10 -4.41 -27.46
C ILE A 529 -23.28 -3.72 -26.77
N ASP A 530 -24.36 -4.45 -26.49
CA ASP A 530 -25.52 -3.92 -25.78
C ASP A 530 -25.22 -3.70 -24.28
N GLN A 531 -24.38 -4.56 -23.67
CA GLN A 531 -23.87 -4.40 -22.31
C GLN A 531 -22.97 -3.16 -22.16
N ILE A 532 -22.06 -2.90 -23.12
CA ILE A 532 -21.17 -1.72 -23.15
C ILE A 532 -21.95 -0.42 -23.33
N ASN A 533 -22.97 -0.41 -24.20
CA ASN A 533 -23.83 0.77 -24.41
C ASN A 533 -24.77 1.05 -23.23
N ALA A 534 -25.11 0.05 -22.42
CA ALA A 534 -25.84 0.22 -21.16
C ALA A 534 -24.92 0.77 -20.05
N LEU A 535 -23.69 0.25 -19.94
CA LEU A 535 -22.67 0.71 -18.99
C LEU A 535 -22.24 2.16 -19.23
N ASN A 536 -22.06 2.58 -20.49
CA ASN A 536 -21.68 3.96 -20.83
C ASN A 536 -22.79 4.98 -20.56
N ARG A 537 -24.06 4.59 -20.65
CA ARG A 537 -25.21 5.43 -20.25
C ARG A 537 -25.37 5.52 -18.73
N TYR A 538 -24.98 4.47 -18.00
CA TYR A 538 -25.00 4.40 -16.54
C TYR A 538 -23.89 5.24 -15.88
N ARG A 539 -22.70 5.32 -16.51
CA ARG A 539 -21.54 6.04 -15.96
C ARG A 539 -21.65 7.57 -16.04
N SER A 540 -22.34 8.14 -17.03
CA SER A 540 -22.49 9.60 -17.15
C SER A 540 -23.44 10.21 -16.11
N THR A 541 -24.17 9.37 -15.35
CA THR A 541 -25.17 9.79 -14.36
C THR A 541 -24.77 9.54 -12.91
N TYR A 542 -23.58 8.98 -12.65
CA TYR A 542 -23.13 8.61 -11.31
C TYR A 542 -22.73 9.80 -10.39
N ILE A 543 -23.09 11.03 -10.77
CA ILE A 543 -22.90 12.21 -9.91
C ILE A 543 -24.18 12.57 -9.11
N SER A 544 -25.34 11.93 -9.32
CA SER A 544 -26.46 12.12 -8.36
C SER A 544 -27.56 11.04 -8.36
N ASP A 545 -27.67 10.37 -7.21
CA ASP A 545 -28.88 9.81 -6.58
C ASP A 545 -29.46 8.44 -7.03
N VAL A 546 -29.59 7.52 -6.06
CA VAL A 546 -29.99 6.10 -6.18
C VAL A 546 -31.43 5.91 -6.71
N ARG A 547 -32.29 6.91 -6.50
CA ARG A 547 -33.71 6.87 -6.93
C ARG A 547 -33.86 6.92 -8.46
N SER A 548 -32.94 7.61 -9.14
CA SER A 548 -32.90 7.76 -10.59
C SER A 548 -32.47 6.47 -11.29
N ALA A 549 -31.59 5.68 -10.66
CA ALA A 549 -31.13 4.38 -11.18
C ALA A 549 -32.27 3.34 -11.21
N ARG A 550 -33.14 3.34 -10.19
CA ARG A 550 -34.31 2.45 -10.11
C ARG A 550 -35.37 2.79 -11.16
N ALA A 551 -35.62 4.07 -11.41
CA ALA A 551 -36.57 4.52 -12.43
C ALA A 551 -36.11 4.17 -13.85
N ALA A 552 -34.80 4.30 -14.13
CA ALA A 552 -34.21 3.94 -15.42
C ALA A 552 -34.16 2.43 -15.68
N TYR A 553 -33.92 1.59 -14.66
CA TYR A 553 -34.03 0.13 -14.81
C TYR A 553 -35.48 -0.30 -15.11
N ASN A 554 -36.44 0.32 -14.43
CA ASN A 554 -37.85 -0.01 -14.58
C ASN A 554 -38.43 0.41 -15.94
N SER A 555 -37.85 1.40 -16.62
CA SER A 555 -38.26 1.82 -17.97
C SER A 555 -37.72 0.94 -19.11
N LEU A 556 -36.83 -0.03 -18.84
CA LEU A 556 -36.32 -0.98 -19.83
C LEU A 556 -37.37 -2.05 -20.23
N ALA A 557 -37.29 -2.53 -21.47
CA ALA A 557 -38.11 -3.63 -21.95
C ALA A 557 -37.74 -4.97 -21.27
N ALA A 558 -38.68 -5.91 -21.20
CA ALA A 558 -38.50 -7.17 -20.46
C ALA A 558 -37.30 -8.02 -20.93
N LYS A 559 -36.94 -7.92 -22.22
CA LYS A 559 -35.79 -8.63 -22.81
C LYS A 559 -34.45 -8.00 -22.40
N GLU A 560 -34.41 -6.68 -22.21
CA GLU A 560 -33.22 -5.91 -21.81
C GLU A 560 -32.94 -6.08 -20.31
N LYS A 561 -33.99 -6.09 -19.48
CA LYS A 561 -33.91 -6.42 -18.05
C LYS A 561 -33.27 -7.79 -17.82
N LYS A 562 -33.58 -8.77 -18.67
CA LYS A 562 -33.03 -10.13 -18.60
C LYS A 562 -31.53 -10.21 -18.96
N ALA A 563 -30.99 -9.21 -19.67
CA ALA A 563 -29.58 -9.14 -20.07
C ALA A 563 -28.68 -8.38 -19.06
N VAL A 564 -29.26 -7.49 -18.24
CA VAL A 564 -28.59 -6.79 -17.12
C VAL A 564 -28.23 -7.75 -15.97
N ASN A 565 -28.87 -8.91 -15.93
CA ASN A 565 -28.89 -9.88 -14.84
C ASN A 565 -27.62 -10.74 -14.66
N ASN A 566 -26.48 -10.44 -15.28
CA ASN A 566 -25.36 -11.39 -15.18
C ASN A 566 -24.01 -10.91 -14.64
N LEU A 567 -23.66 -9.62 -14.44
CA LEU A 567 -22.31 -9.38 -13.88
C LEU A 567 -21.95 -8.06 -13.18
N TYR A 568 -22.82 -7.05 -13.05
CA TYR A 568 -22.35 -5.79 -12.43
C TYR A 568 -23.41 -5.02 -11.61
N VAL A 569 -24.69 -5.12 -11.97
CA VAL A 569 -25.77 -4.70 -11.05
C VAL A 569 -26.00 -5.76 -9.97
N LEU A 570 -25.57 -7.00 -10.22
CA LEU A 570 -25.66 -8.11 -9.26
C LEU A 570 -24.50 -8.18 -8.28
N GLU A 571 -23.27 -7.75 -8.60
CA GLU A 571 -22.23 -7.67 -7.54
C GLU A 571 -22.47 -6.50 -6.58
N LEU A 572 -23.21 -5.47 -7.00
CA LEU A 572 -23.78 -4.46 -6.08
C LEU A 572 -25.13 -4.87 -5.49
N ALA A 573 -25.77 -5.93 -6.01
CA ALA A 573 -27.02 -6.51 -5.49
C ALA A 573 -26.84 -7.89 -4.82
N GLU A 574 -25.61 -8.38 -4.65
CA GLU A 574 -25.25 -9.43 -3.69
C GLU A 574 -25.59 -8.95 -2.26
N GLN A 575 -25.67 -7.63 -2.09
CA GLN A 575 -26.39 -6.96 -1.03
C GLN A 575 -27.89 -6.92 -1.38
N THR A 576 -28.70 -7.77 -0.75
CA THR A 576 -30.12 -7.81 -1.12
C THR A 576 -30.81 -6.52 -0.67
N ILE A 577 -31.32 -5.75 -1.64
CA ILE A 577 -32.11 -4.56 -1.37
C ILE A 577 -33.55 -4.97 -1.08
N ILE A 578 -33.95 -4.84 0.19
CA ILE A 578 -35.28 -5.20 0.67
C ILE A 578 -36.19 -4.00 0.59
N SER A 579 -37.30 -4.16 -0.13
CA SER A 579 -38.30 -3.10 -0.32
C SER A 579 -39.63 -3.39 0.39
N ASN A 580 -39.85 -4.62 0.88
CA ASN A 580 -41.05 -5.03 1.61
C ASN A 580 -40.78 -6.24 2.55
N ASN A 581 -41.80 -6.61 3.34
CA ASN A 581 -41.73 -7.69 4.33
C ASN A 581 -41.47 -9.07 3.73
N ASP A 582 -42.14 -9.44 2.63
CA ASP A 582 -42.03 -10.79 2.06
C ASP A 582 -40.63 -11.04 1.51
N GLN A 583 -40.02 -10.01 0.90
CA GLN A 583 -38.62 -10.04 0.48
C GLN A 583 -37.66 -10.22 1.66
N LEU A 584 -37.93 -9.58 2.80
CA LEU A 584 -37.11 -9.75 4.00
C LEU A 584 -37.14 -11.21 4.47
N LYS A 585 -38.33 -11.82 4.54
CA LYS A 585 -38.48 -13.22 4.96
C LYS A 585 -37.79 -14.16 3.99
N GLU A 586 -37.95 -13.96 2.69
CA GLU A 586 -37.31 -14.77 1.66
C GLU A 586 -35.78 -14.70 1.74
N ALA A 587 -35.24 -13.49 1.87
CA ALA A 587 -33.80 -13.26 2.03
C ALA A 587 -33.23 -13.94 3.29
N LEU A 588 -33.94 -13.88 4.41
CA LEU A 588 -33.53 -14.52 5.66
C LEU A 588 -33.63 -16.06 5.59
N ASN A 589 -34.66 -16.59 4.94
CA ASN A 589 -34.81 -18.04 4.72
C ASN A 589 -33.71 -18.60 3.81
N ASN A 590 -33.24 -17.80 2.86
CA ASN A 590 -32.13 -18.16 1.96
C ASN A 590 -30.74 -17.93 2.58
N GLN A 591 -30.66 -17.55 3.87
CA GLN A 591 -29.41 -17.47 4.63
C GLN A 591 -28.33 -16.57 4.02
N LEU A 592 -28.71 -15.40 3.51
CA LEU A 592 -27.75 -14.47 2.89
C LEU A 592 -26.76 -13.86 3.89
N ASP A 593 -25.59 -13.47 3.39
CA ASP A 593 -24.54 -12.87 4.22
C ASP A 593 -24.71 -11.35 4.43
N TYR A 594 -25.45 -10.65 3.55
CA TYR A 594 -25.62 -9.18 3.62
C TYR A 594 -26.97 -8.67 3.04
N ILE A 595 -27.61 -7.71 3.74
CA ILE A 595 -28.90 -7.11 3.37
C ILE A 595 -28.93 -5.59 3.59
N VAL A 596 -29.59 -4.84 2.69
CA VAL A 596 -29.85 -3.39 2.82
C VAL A 596 -31.35 -3.08 2.73
N LEU A 597 -31.87 -2.22 3.61
CA LEU A 597 -33.26 -1.76 3.50
C LEU A 597 -33.39 -0.57 2.54
N ALA A 598 -34.30 -0.67 1.57
CA ALA A 598 -34.66 0.45 0.68
C ALA A 598 -35.81 1.29 1.21
N ASN A 599 -36.75 0.68 1.93
CA ASN A 599 -37.97 1.31 2.44
C ASN A 599 -38.15 1.00 3.92
N ASP A 600 -39.05 1.74 4.56
CA ASP A 600 -39.59 1.34 5.85
C ASP A 600 -40.41 0.05 5.68
N ILE A 601 -40.28 -0.88 6.62
CA ILE A 601 -40.87 -2.22 6.55
C ILE A 601 -41.85 -2.39 7.70
N ILE A 602 -43.05 -2.88 7.38
CA ILE A 602 -44.04 -3.25 8.38
C ILE A 602 -44.02 -4.77 8.56
N LEU A 603 -43.65 -5.23 9.76
CA LEU A 603 -43.73 -6.63 10.13
C LEU A 603 -45.03 -6.90 10.90
N THR A 604 -45.80 -7.86 10.40
CA THR A 604 -47.02 -8.39 11.04
C THR A 604 -46.82 -9.77 11.68
N GLN A 605 -45.63 -10.36 11.51
CA GLN A 605 -45.20 -11.66 12.05
C GLN A 605 -43.68 -11.65 12.28
N TYR A 606 -43.14 -12.63 13.04
CA TYR A 606 -41.70 -12.69 13.31
C TYR A 606 -40.87 -13.13 12.09
N ALA A 607 -39.62 -12.68 12.04
CA ALA A 607 -38.59 -13.04 11.07
C ALA A 607 -37.36 -13.61 11.80
N LYS A 608 -36.67 -14.60 11.22
CA LYS A 608 -35.61 -15.35 11.90
C LYS A 608 -34.30 -15.35 11.11
N ILE A 609 -33.20 -14.98 11.74
CA ILE A 609 -31.84 -15.02 11.19
C ILE A 609 -31.14 -16.28 11.69
N THR A 610 -30.67 -17.17 10.82
CA THR A 610 -30.04 -18.45 11.22
C THR A 610 -28.60 -18.64 10.75
N SER A 611 -28.04 -17.67 10.02
CA SER A 611 -26.66 -17.65 9.52
C SER A 611 -25.97 -16.30 9.82
N PRO A 612 -24.63 -16.24 9.92
CA PRO A 612 -23.90 -14.98 10.08
C PRO A 612 -24.31 -13.98 9.00
N MET A 613 -24.61 -12.74 9.38
CA MET A 613 -25.21 -11.78 8.45
C MET A 613 -24.97 -10.33 8.88
N GLU A 614 -24.80 -9.43 7.91
CA GLU A 614 -24.84 -7.99 8.11
C GLU A 614 -26.12 -7.36 7.54
N ILE A 615 -26.83 -6.58 8.38
CA ILE A 615 -28.02 -5.82 7.99
C ILE A 615 -27.71 -4.32 8.09
N ASN A 616 -27.82 -3.61 6.97
CA ASN A 616 -27.77 -2.17 6.93
C ASN A 616 -29.18 -1.60 6.76
N GLY A 617 -29.69 -0.96 7.82
CA GLY A 617 -30.99 -0.31 7.84
C GLY A 617 -31.07 0.92 6.94
N ASN A 618 -29.94 1.49 6.51
CA ASN A 618 -29.90 2.66 5.62
C ASN A 618 -30.81 3.82 6.11
N ASN A 619 -30.84 4.03 7.43
CA ASN A 619 -31.69 4.97 8.16
C ASN A 619 -33.20 4.77 7.94
N ARG A 620 -33.63 3.56 7.59
CA ARG A 620 -35.04 3.16 7.46
C ARG A 620 -35.61 2.67 8.79
N THR A 621 -36.93 2.58 8.83
CA THR A 621 -37.72 2.14 9.98
C THR A 621 -38.31 0.76 9.74
N VAL A 622 -38.11 -0.16 10.67
CA VAL A 622 -38.88 -1.40 10.75
C VAL A 622 -39.97 -1.19 11.81
N THR A 623 -41.21 -1.06 11.35
CA THR A 623 -42.39 -0.91 12.22
C THR A 623 -43.03 -2.26 12.49
N LEU A 624 -43.27 -2.54 13.76
CA LEU A 624 -43.92 -3.75 14.23
C LEU A 624 -45.40 -3.44 14.45
N GLN A 625 -46.27 -3.95 13.58
CA GLN A 625 -47.72 -3.73 13.66
C GLN A 625 -48.46 -5.02 14.04
N ASN A 626 -49.51 -4.87 14.85
CA ASN A 626 -50.56 -5.87 15.04
C ASN A 626 -50.14 -7.13 15.81
N GLN A 627 -49.35 -6.98 16.87
CA GLN A 627 -49.13 -8.06 17.84
C GLN A 627 -50.41 -8.24 18.69
N THR A 628 -51.37 -9.04 18.21
CA THR A 628 -52.32 -9.69 19.12
C THR A 628 -51.50 -10.46 20.14
N ALA A 629 -51.72 -10.16 21.43
CA ALA A 629 -51.02 -10.76 22.56
C ALA A 629 -50.62 -12.22 22.27
N LEU A 630 -49.34 -12.41 21.95
CA LEU A 630 -48.78 -13.74 21.76
C LEU A 630 -48.77 -14.40 23.14
N THR A 631 -49.10 -15.68 23.18
CA THR A 631 -49.46 -16.46 24.38
C THR A 631 -48.32 -16.67 25.39
N ASP A 632 -47.17 -16.03 25.22
CA ASP A 632 -46.02 -16.09 26.13
C ASP A 632 -45.54 -14.65 26.47
N PRO A 633 -45.72 -14.19 27.73
CA PRO A 633 -45.33 -12.84 28.14
C PRO A 633 -43.81 -12.56 28.06
N THR A 634 -42.97 -13.57 27.79
CA THR A 634 -41.51 -13.43 27.81
C THR A 634 -40.85 -13.27 26.44
N ARG A 635 -41.56 -13.43 25.30
CA ARG A 635 -40.92 -13.62 23.96
C ARG A 635 -41.64 -12.92 22.79
N ASN A 636 -41.86 -11.62 22.89
CA ASN A 636 -42.57 -10.83 21.85
C ASN A 636 -41.63 -10.19 20.81
N SER A 637 -40.73 -10.97 20.23
CA SER A 637 -39.67 -10.49 19.34
C SER A 637 -40.07 -10.56 17.88
N ALA A 638 -39.85 -9.49 17.12
CA ALA A 638 -40.18 -9.48 15.68
C ALA A 638 -39.02 -9.96 14.81
N ILE A 639 -37.78 -9.83 15.27
CA ILE A 639 -36.60 -10.40 14.62
C ILE A 639 -35.86 -11.25 15.64
N VAL A 640 -35.71 -12.56 15.36
CA VAL A 640 -35.01 -13.53 16.22
C VAL A 640 -33.70 -13.94 15.55
N VAL A 641 -32.58 -13.83 16.27
CA VAL A 641 -31.23 -13.99 15.73
C VAL A 641 -30.60 -15.25 16.34
N GLN A 642 -30.33 -16.28 15.52
CA GLN A 642 -29.79 -17.61 15.86
C GLN A 642 -28.45 -18.05 15.15
N ALA A 643 -27.66 -17.15 14.51
CA ALA A 643 -26.19 -17.32 14.24
C ALA A 643 -25.14 -16.30 14.75
N ASN A 644 -23.86 -16.70 14.89
CA ASN A 644 -22.70 -15.87 15.32
C ASN A 644 -22.31 -14.74 14.34
N ASN A 645 -21.52 -13.75 14.80
CA ASN A 645 -20.95 -12.66 13.98
C ASN A 645 -21.98 -11.83 13.21
N VAL A 646 -23.06 -11.43 13.88
CA VAL A 646 -24.13 -10.63 13.28
C VAL A 646 -23.89 -9.15 13.51
N LYS A 647 -24.04 -8.36 12.44
CA LYS A 647 -23.92 -6.91 12.49
C LYS A 647 -25.21 -6.24 12.01
N ILE A 648 -25.72 -5.27 12.77
CA ILE A 648 -26.87 -4.47 12.38
C ILE A 648 -26.49 -2.99 12.52
N SER A 649 -26.73 -2.20 11.47
CA SER A 649 -26.35 -0.78 11.48
C SER A 649 -27.42 0.14 10.88
N ASN A 650 -27.46 1.40 11.30
CA ASN A 650 -28.28 2.49 10.72
C ASN A 650 -29.79 2.15 10.63
N LEU A 651 -30.37 1.56 11.68
CA LEU A 651 -31.75 1.07 11.65
C LEU A 651 -32.60 1.70 12.75
N THR A 652 -33.80 2.15 12.40
CA THR A 652 -34.83 2.50 13.38
C THR A 652 -35.78 1.32 13.58
N ILE A 653 -36.03 0.91 14.82
CA ILE A 653 -37.07 -0.05 15.20
C ILE A 653 -38.20 0.72 15.87
N ASP A 654 -39.41 0.54 15.34
CA ASP A 654 -40.61 1.21 15.81
C ASP A 654 -41.69 0.19 16.16
N VAL A 655 -42.41 0.39 17.27
CA VAL A 655 -43.44 -0.52 17.75
C VAL A 655 -44.78 0.20 17.78
N SER A 656 -45.75 -0.35 17.04
CA SER A 656 -47.13 0.15 16.98
C SER A 656 -48.08 -0.87 17.63
N LEU A 657 -48.39 -0.68 18.90
CA LEU A 657 -49.36 -1.51 19.65
C LEU A 657 -50.81 -1.13 19.30
N SER A 658 -51.71 -2.12 19.22
CA SER A 658 -53.16 -1.86 19.11
C SER A 658 -53.71 -1.35 20.45
N ARG A 659 -54.81 -0.58 20.44
CA ARG A 659 -55.42 0.02 21.66
C ARG A 659 -55.73 -1.01 22.78
N ASN A 660 -55.88 -2.30 22.46
CA ASN A 660 -56.15 -3.36 23.43
C ASN A 660 -54.88 -3.89 24.15
N ALA A 661 -53.68 -3.66 23.61
CA ALA A 661 -52.42 -4.04 24.24
C ALA A 661 -51.96 -3.05 25.35
N ALA A 662 -52.66 -1.92 25.50
CA ALA A 662 -52.40 -0.91 26.54
C ALA A 662 -52.60 -1.43 27.99
N ARG A 663 -53.14 -2.64 28.17
CA ARG A 663 -53.24 -3.33 29.47
C ARG A 663 -51.97 -4.09 29.91
N LEU A 664 -50.93 -4.17 29.07
CA LEU A 664 -49.68 -4.91 29.34
C LEU A 664 -48.58 -4.05 30.02
N GLN A 665 -48.93 -2.94 30.65
CA GLN A 665 -47.99 -1.93 31.20
C GLN A 665 -47.20 -2.36 32.46
N THR A 666 -47.32 -3.59 32.95
CA THR A 666 -46.73 -4.01 34.23
C THR A 666 -45.48 -4.91 34.12
N GLN A 667 -45.05 -5.29 32.90
CA GLN A 667 -43.81 -6.05 32.70
C GLN A 667 -43.03 -5.53 31.47
N PRO A 668 -41.68 -5.61 31.47
CA PRO A 668 -40.88 -5.21 30.31
C PRO A 668 -41.24 -6.06 29.11
N MET A 669 -41.90 -5.47 28.12
CA MET A 669 -42.12 -6.11 26.83
C MET A 669 -40.97 -5.77 25.90
N TYR A 670 -40.11 -6.73 25.61
CA TYR A 670 -39.01 -6.57 24.64
C TYR A 670 -39.53 -6.79 23.22
N ILE A 671 -40.00 -5.72 22.58
CA ILE A 671 -40.55 -5.82 21.23
C ILE A 671 -39.53 -5.27 20.24
N GLY A 672 -38.75 -6.16 19.63
CA GLY A 672 -37.72 -5.76 18.67
C GLY A 672 -36.84 -6.91 18.23
N LEU A 673 -35.65 -6.98 18.81
CA LEU A 673 -34.61 -7.97 18.48
C LEU A 673 -34.42 -8.95 19.63
N GLU A 674 -34.56 -10.25 19.37
CA GLU A 674 -34.16 -11.31 20.30
C GLU A 674 -32.94 -12.05 19.76
N ILE A 675 -31.95 -12.27 20.60
CA ILE A 675 -30.70 -12.91 20.22
C ILE A 675 -30.43 -14.10 21.12
N ASP A 676 -30.36 -15.27 20.51
CA ASP A 676 -30.25 -16.57 21.19
C ASP A 676 -28.84 -17.13 21.04
N ASN A 677 -28.01 -17.07 22.08
CA ASN A 677 -26.70 -17.75 22.21
C ASN A 677 -25.64 -17.51 21.09
N LYS A 678 -24.88 -16.39 21.12
CA LYS A 678 -23.80 -16.08 20.14
C LYS A 678 -22.64 -15.24 20.61
N SER A 679 -21.51 -15.37 19.92
CA SER A 679 -20.38 -14.44 19.93
C SER A 679 -20.45 -13.39 18.79
N GLY A 680 -19.89 -12.19 19.04
CA GLY A 680 -19.59 -11.20 17.99
C GLY A 680 -20.79 -10.40 17.48
N ILE A 681 -21.59 -9.80 18.36
CA ILE A 681 -22.74 -8.96 17.96
C ILE A 681 -22.31 -7.50 17.89
N VAL A 682 -22.54 -6.86 16.75
CA VAL A 682 -22.25 -5.44 16.54
C VAL A 682 -23.53 -4.70 16.17
N LEU A 683 -23.88 -3.68 16.95
CA LEU A 683 -25.02 -2.79 16.75
C LEU A 683 -24.50 -1.36 16.63
N ASP A 684 -24.80 -0.67 15.54
CA ASP A 684 -24.26 0.66 15.29
C ASP A 684 -25.33 1.61 14.75
N ASN A 685 -25.48 2.79 15.35
CA ASN A 685 -26.46 3.80 14.93
C ASN A 685 -27.91 3.25 14.87
N MET A 686 -28.40 2.80 16.02
CA MET A 686 -29.76 2.24 16.15
C MET A 686 -30.70 3.23 16.84
N THR A 687 -31.96 3.32 16.38
CA THR A 687 -33.00 4.12 17.05
C THR A 687 -34.18 3.26 17.44
N PHE A 688 -34.71 3.41 18.65
CA PHE A 688 -35.89 2.71 19.16
C PHE A 688 -37.00 3.72 19.46
N ARG A 689 -38.19 3.52 18.87
CA ARG A 689 -39.32 4.47 18.99
C ARG A 689 -40.53 3.84 19.71
N ASN A 690 -41.39 4.71 20.27
CA ASN A 690 -42.67 4.37 20.88
C ASN A 690 -42.60 3.52 22.17
N GLY A 691 -41.56 3.71 22.98
CA GLY A 691 -41.54 3.31 24.39
C GLY A 691 -41.53 1.82 24.73
N HIS A 692 -41.71 0.93 23.75
CA HIS A 692 -41.72 -0.52 23.92
C HIS A 692 -40.70 -1.23 23.00
N ALA A 693 -40.00 -0.47 22.17
CA ALA A 693 -38.97 -0.99 21.27
C ALA A 693 -37.66 -1.25 22.04
N GLY A 694 -37.08 -2.44 21.87
CA GLY A 694 -35.86 -2.84 22.59
C GLY A 694 -35.15 -4.06 22.02
N ILE A 695 -34.04 -4.45 22.66
CA ILE A 695 -33.25 -5.65 22.33
C ILE A 695 -33.23 -6.57 23.54
N PHE A 696 -33.46 -7.86 23.33
CA PHE A 696 -33.31 -8.91 24.33
C PHE A 696 -32.20 -9.89 23.92
N VAL A 697 -31.22 -10.11 24.80
CA VAL A 697 -30.11 -11.05 24.55
C VAL A 697 -30.14 -12.18 25.58
N GLN A 698 -30.26 -13.42 25.12
CA GLN A 698 -30.15 -14.63 25.94
C GLN A 698 -28.80 -15.31 25.71
N ALA A 699 -27.89 -15.23 26.69
CA ALA A 699 -26.54 -15.79 26.59
C ALA A 699 -26.48 -17.24 27.10
N LYS A 700 -26.16 -18.22 26.21
CA LYS A 700 -26.00 -19.65 26.59
C LYS A 700 -24.56 -20.19 26.39
N THR A 701 -23.59 -19.36 25.98
CA THR A 701 -22.17 -19.71 25.75
C THR A 701 -21.22 -18.69 26.40
N ASN A 702 -19.93 -19.05 26.48
CA ASN A 702 -18.93 -18.41 27.34
C ASN A 702 -18.41 -17.02 26.90
N ASP A 703 -18.76 -16.49 25.71
CA ASP A 703 -18.26 -15.18 25.24
C ASP A 703 -19.30 -14.48 24.34
N VAL A 704 -20.20 -13.72 24.95
CA VAL A 704 -21.10 -12.80 24.22
C VAL A 704 -20.51 -11.39 24.32
N ARG A 705 -20.15 -10.82 23.16
CA ARG A 705 -19.77 -9.41 23.03
C ARG A 705 -20.84 -8.67 22.26
N VAL A 706 -21.41 -7.65 22.90
CA VAL A 706 -22.35 -6.71 22.27
C VAL A 706 -21.68 -5.35 22.28
N THR A 707 -21.45 -4.79 21.10
CA THR A 707 -21.03 -3.39 20.95
C THR A 707 -22.21 -2.59 20.42
N ALA A 708 -22.65 -1.57 21.15
CA ALA A 708 -23.76 -0.70 20.76
C ALA A 708 -23.30 0.76 20.72
N THR A 709 -23.39 1.41 19.56
CA THR A 709 -23.00 2.81 19.37
C THR A 709 -24.15 3.67 18.86
N ASN A 710 -24.28 4.91 19.34
CA ASN A 710 -25.30 5.90 18.93
C ASN A 710 -26.75 5.38 19.04
N ILE A 711 -27.19 5.05 20.26
CA ILE A 711 -28.54 4.52 20.53
C ILE A 711 -29.49 5.64 20.97
N THR A 712 -30.61 5.82 20.27
CA THR A 712 -31.64 6.83 20.62
C THR A 712 -32.97 6.16 21.00
N THR A 713 -33.59 6.54 22.12
CA THR A 713 -34.93 6.07 22.56
C THR A 713 -35.89 7.25 22.72
N ASN A 714 -37.05 7.24 22.04
CA ASN A 714 -38.02 8.34 22.10
C ASN A 714 -39.34 7.90 22.78
N ASN A 715 -39.72 8.61 23.85
CA ASN A 715 -41.03 8.61 24.55
C ASN A 715 -41.54 7.29 25.19
N HIS A 716 -41.85 7.36 26.51
CA HIS A 716 -42.56 6.39 27.36
C HIS A 716 -41.82 5.09 27.82
N SER A 717 -41.08 5.22 28.93
CA SER A 717 -40.86 4.29 30.08
C SER A 717 -40.69 2.76 29.99
N VAL A 718 -40.63 2.06 28.84
CA VAL A 718 -40.49 0.57 28.87
C VAL A 718 -39.56 -0.03 27.79
N GLY A 719 -38.86 0.79 26.99
CA GLY A 719 -37.97 0.35 25.90
C GLY A 719 -36.50 0.49 26.27
N GLY A 720 -35.68 -0.52 25.96
CA GLY A 720 -34.27 -0.57 26.34
C GLY A 720 -33.53 -1.81 25.87
N ILE A 721 -32.29 -1.99 26.36
CA ILE A 721 -31.48 -3.19 26.11
C ILE A 721 -31.61 -4.10 27.35
N GLY A 722 -32.29 -5.24 27.18
CA GLY A 722 -32.45 -6.31 28.16
C GLY A 722 -31.47 -7.46 27.91
N ILE A 723 -30.78 -7.94 28.95
CA ILE A 723 -29.88 -9.10 28.85
C ILE A 723 -30.26 -10.12 29.93
N ASN A 724 -30.55 -11.36 29.54
CA ASN A 724 -30.79 -12.46 30.48
C ASN A 724 -29.65 -13.49 30.40
N VAL A 725 -28.95 -13.70 31.53
CA VAL A 725 -27.80 -14.58 31.68
C VAL A 725 -28.19 -15.79 32.54
N LEU A 726 -28.51 -16.91 31.90
CA LEU A 726 -29.07 -18.07 32.60
C LEU A 726 -28.04 -18.86 33.46
N ASN A 727 -26.72 -18.64 33.32
CA ASN A 727 -25.65 -19.38 34.03
C ASN A 727 -24.40 -18.49 34.23
N PRO A 728 -23.56 -18.72 35.27
CA PRO A 728 -22.39 -17.89 35.61
C PRO A 728 -21.32 -17.91 34.50
N HIS A 729 -21.44 -16.97 33.57
CA HIS A 729 -20.52 -16.75 32.46
C HIS A 729 -20.16 -15.26 32.33
N ASN A 730 -18.99 -14.96 31.75
CA ASN A 730 -18.54 -13.57 31.53
C ASN A 730 -19.17 -13.01 30.25
N VAL A 731 -19.91 -11.90 30.35
CA VAL A 731 -20.51 -11.19 29.22
C VAL A 731 -19.92 -9.78 29.17
N THR A 732 -19.35 -9.35 28.03
CA THR A 732 -18.79 -7.99 27.90
C THR A 732 -19.70 -7.14 27.02
N LEU A 733 -20.19 -6.01 27.56
CA LEU A 733 -21.11 -5.11 26.90
C LEU A 733 -20.48 -3.72 26.73
N THR A 734 -20.05 -3.39 25.52
CA THR A 734 -19.49 -2.06 25.23
C THR A 734 -20.55 -1.17 24.61
N ILE A 735 -21.11 -0.24 25.38
CA ILE A 735 -22.00 0.82 24.86
C ILE A 735 -21.20 2.11 24.73
N LYS A 736 -21.26 2.79 23.58
CA LYS A 736 -20.72 4.15 23.40
C LYS A 736 -21.78 5.05 22.75
N ALA A 737 -22.43 5.91 23.53
CA ALA A 737 -23.39 6.87 22.98
C ALA A 737 -22.67 8.11 22.41
N ASP A 738 -23.13 8.65 21.28
CA ASP A 738 -22.68 9.96 20.81
C ASP A 738 -23.23 11.07 21.71
N GLY A 739 -22.39 12.06 21.99
CA GLY A 739 -22.67 13.09 22.99
C GLY A 739 -23.76 14.11 22.63
N ASN A 740 -24.67 13.81 21.68
CA ASN A 740 -25.65 14.75 21.15
C ASN A 740 -27.08 14.19 20.96
N SER A 741 -27.47 13.08 21.61
CA SER A 741 -28.87 12.65 21.63
C SER A 741 -29.58 13.18 22.88
N HIS A 742 -30.73 13.83 22.69
CA HIS A 742 -31.61 14.44 23.70
C HIS A 742 -31.64 13.72 25.06
N THR A 743 -31.64 14.52 26.14
CA THR A 743 -31.95 14.06 27.51
C THR A 743 -33.17 13.13 27.48
N PRO A 744 -33.02 11.84 27.85
CA PRO A 744 -34.15 10.94 27.99
C PRO A 744 -35.01 11.47 29.15
N THR A 745 -36.13 12.12 28.85
CA THR A 745 -37.18 12.29 29.85
C THR A 745 -37.69 10.88 30.15
N THR A 746 -37.18 10.32 31.26
CA THR A 746 -37.34 8.94 31.77
C THR A 746 -36.37 7.89 31.18
N LYS A 747 -35.20 7.77 31.82
CA LYS A 747 -34.25 6.62 31.92
C LYS A 747 -34.03 5.75 30.65
N PRO A 748 -32.81 5.69 30.07
CA PRO A 748 -32.44 4.56 29.23
C PRO A 748 -32.30 3.33 30.13
N ALA A 749 -33.25 2.40 30.07
CA ALA A 749 -33.23 1.19 30.89
C ALA A 749 -32.34 0.14 30.21
N ILE A 750 -31.04 0.17 30.48
CA ILE A 750 -30.23 -1.04 30.35
C ILE A 750 -30.61 -1.90 31.56
N TRP A 751 -31.21 -3.06 31.32
CA TRP A 751 -31.60 -4.02 32.36
C TRP A 751 -30.87 -5.33 32.08
N ALA A 752 -30.20 -5.89 33.08
CA ALA A 752 -29.73 -7.26 33.02
C ALA A 752 -30.28 -8.11 34.17
N GLU A 753 -30.66 -9.35 33.87
CA GLU A 753 -31.10 -10.36 34.82
C GLU A 753 -30.20 -11.61 34.69
N GLY A 754 -29.89 -12.29 35.79
CA GLY A 754 -29.15 -13.56 35.79
C GLY A 754 -27.70 -13.48 36.31
N GLY A 755 -27.09 -14.64 36.55
CA GLY A 755 -25.76 -14.74 37.16
C GLY A 755 -24.65 -14.62 36.11
N GLY A 756 -23.91 -13.50 36.08
CA GLY A 756 -22.76 -13.29 35.19
C GLY A 756 -22.10 -11.92 35.41
N ASN A 757 -20.86 -11.73 34.95
CA ASN A 757 -20.17 -10.43 34.99
C ASN A 757 -20.56 -9.60 33.76
N ILE A 758 -21.02 -8.36 33.96
CA ILE A 758 -21.36 -7.41 32.90
C ILE A 758 -20.42 -6.20 33.01
N ASN A 759 -19.54 -6.03 32.02
CA ASN A 759 -18.63 -4.88 31.95
C ASN A 759 -19.18 -3.82 31.00
N VAL A 760 -19.62 -2.67 31.53
CA VAL A 760 -20.05 -1.48 30.76
C VAL A 760 -18.92 -0.44 30.73
N THR A 761 -18.45 -0.07 29.54
CA THR A 761 -17.20 0.71 29.36
C THR A 761 -17.38 2.22 29.14
N ASP A 762 -18.61 2.75 29.03
CA ASP A 762 -18.88 4.20 29.03
C ASP A 762 -19.93 4.53 30.12
N GLN A 763 -19.49 5.18 31.20
CA GLN A 763 -20.27 5.36 32.44
C GLN A 763 -21.19 6.60 32.44
N ARG A 764 -21.23 7.38 31.35
CA ARG A 764 -21.91 8.70 31.32
C ARG A 764 -23.45 8.63 31.32
N TYR A 765 -24.05 7.44 31.18
CA TYR A 765 -25.51 7.26 31.03
C TYR A 765 -26.09 6.16 31.94
N ILE A 766 -25.47 5.88 33.08
CA ILE A 766 -26.07 5.00 34.11
C ILE A 766 -27.01 5.89 34.97
N PRO A 767 -28.34 5.73 34.93
CA PRO A 767 -29.20 6.42 35.89
C PRO A 767 -28.83 5.98 37.30
N SER A 768 -28.86 6.90 38.25
CA SER A 768 -28.67 6.64 39.67
C SER A 768 -29.30 5.31 40.11
N LEU A 769 -28.45 4.38 40.56
CA LEU A 769 -28.80 3.17 41.34
C LEU A 769 -29.37 3.59 42.70
N VAL A 770 -30.49 4.30 42.71
CA VAL A 770 -31.15 4.75 43.93
C VAL A 770 -32.58 4.22 43.91
N GLY A 771 -32.80 3.21 44.74
CA GLY A 771 -34.10 2.62 45.04
C GLY A 771 -34.28 1.22 44.46
N ASN A 772 -33.76 0.23 45.20
CA ASN A 772 -34.26 -1.15 45.34
C ASN A 772 -34.99 -1.77 44.13
N GLU A 773 -34.29 -2.64 43.41
CA GLU A 773 -34.56 -4.09 43.31
C GLU A 773 -33.84 -4.65 42.08
N ILE A 774 -32.64 -5.21 42.29
CA ILE A 774 -32.16 -6.30 41.44
C ILE A 774 -33.02 -7.51 41.85
N HIS A 775 -34.13 -7.74 41.15
CA HIS A 775 -34.84 -9.00 41.30
C HIS A 775 -34.02 -10.11 40.65
N TYR A 776 -33.27 -10.83 41.48
CA TYR A 776 -32.94 -12.22 41.18
C TYR A 776 -34.25 -13.02 41.23
N TYR A 777 -34.96 -13.16 40.11
CA TYR A 777 -35.97 -14.20 40.00
C TYR A 777 -35.24 -15.55 39.97
N LYS A 778 -35.15 -16.17 41.15
CA LYS A 778 -34.74 -17.56 41.30
C LYS A 778 -35.97 -18.44 41.00
N GLN A 779 -35.95 -19.16 39.88
CA GLN A 779 -36.61 -20.46 39.78
C GLN A 779 -35.53 -21.53 39.71
#